data_AF-A0A1I2S6K4-F1
#
_entry.id   AF-A0A1I2S6K4-F1
#
_cell.length_a   1.000
_cell.length_b   1.000
_cell.length_c   1.000
_cell.angle_alpha   90.00
_cell.angle_beta   90.00
_cell.angle_gamma   90.00
#
_symmetry.space_group_name_H-M   'P 1'
#
loop_
_entity.id
_entity.type
_entity.pdbx_description
1 polymer ?
#
loop_
_entity_poly.entity_id
_entity_poly.type
_entity_poly.pdbx_seq_one_letter_code
_entity_poly.pdbx_strand_id
1 'polypeptide(L)'
;MSEAEWRPSGIDWARHRRDSEPSQPSGLMDLLGVAATLLDADGRIVLWSPQAEELYGYTAEEALGQYAALLLVREEDWDWVIKKFAEVMETGQGWGGTFPIRCKDGSTRLVELRNTRLLDDRGDFYALGLGTDSPTLREVERDVALSTRLISQSPFGLAILDTDLRYLAVNPALERMHGLPAKEHLGRHYREIMSPDKFEVIEVAMRRVLESGVPLVDESTVVGFTPADPEQRHAWSISVYRLEDTQGRVLGVAELVVDVSERYRSAMEATETRRRLALIADGSARIGTTLEVEVTARELAEVTVPEFADMVAVDVLDSVLDEHRSTSDNGPALFRALAVKSAYPTEAVLAADAPGNITTYDADRVATRCVRTGRPILIAHTDGNDLSSIARDDRAATLLARAGVHSYMAVPLTARGAVLGFLGLSRARDPRPFDEDDLAIATELAFRAAVCIDNARTHQSVRTAAETLQRSLLPDHPSRLPGLQVSSRYVPAQAAYEIGGDWYDVLPLAGDKTALVVGDVMGSGIDAAAAMGRLRTATAAFASLDLEPARVLEQLDSITSGLEQYIATCLYAAYDPHRGECRIANAGHLPPVLVRSGERPRLLDLPAGIPLGVGGVPFEATVVEFGLGDKLVLYTDGLVETRHDSIDERLAVLVHALEVADCPLEETCDRLLEGLRHPRDRDDVALLIARAVRSP
;
A
#
# COMPACT_ATOMS: atom_id res chain seq x y z
N MET A 1 -18.54 -74.99 63.57
CA MET A 1 -19.31 -75.66 62.49
C MET A 1 -18.45 -75.65 61.24
N SER A 2 -18.30 -76.81 60.61
CA SER A 2 -17.40 -77.04 59.47
C SER A 2 -17.93 -76.48 58.16
N GLU A 3 -16.98 -76.14 57.30
CA GLU A 3 -17.00 -75.49 55.98
C GLU A 3 -17.81 -76.19 54.85
N ALA A 4 -18.94 -76.85 55.16
CA ALA A 4 -19.65 -77.71 54.20
C ALA A 4 -21.13 -77.37 53.94
N GLU A 5 -21.63 -76.19 54.34
CA GLU A 5 -23.00 -75.76 54.04
C GLU A 5 -23.06 -74.30 53.55
N TRP A 6 -22.46 -74.02 52.39
CA TRP A 6 -22.91 -72.89 51.58
C TRP A 6 -22.70 -73.16 50.08
N ARG A 7 -23.70 -73.80 49.47
CA ARG A 7 -23.95 -73.69 48.03
C ARG A 7 -25.45 -73.52 47.80
N PRO A 8 -25.90 -72.33 47.39
CA PRO A 8 -26.96 -72.20 46.42
C PRO A 8 -26.36 -72.23 45.01
N SER A 9 -27.10 -72.89 44.13
CA SER A 9 -26.85 -73.20 42.74
C SER A 9 -26.68 -71.99 41.81
N GLY A 10 -25.70 -72.09 40.91
CA GLY A 10 -25.89 -71.69 39.51
C GLY A 10 -25.50 -70.27 39.09
N ILE A 11 -24.28 -69.79 39.37
CA ILE A 11 -23.62 -68.75 38.57
C ILE A 11 -22.14 -69.10 38.42
N ASP A 12 -21.69 -69.21 37.16
CA ASP A 12 -20.31 -69.45 36.75
C ASP A 12 -19.48 -68.16 36.94
N TRP A 13 -18.66 -68.12 37.99
CA TRP A 13 -17.77 -67.00 38.30
C TRP A 13 -16.43 -67.05 37.54
N ALA A 14 -16.21 -68.03 36.66
CA ALA A 14 -14.88 -68.29 36.10
C ALA A 14 -14.53 -67.50 34.82
N ARG A 15 -15.30 -66.49 34.40
CA ARG A 15 -15.03 -65.80 33.12
C ARG A 15 -15.06 -64.27 33.08
N HIS A 16 -15.03 -63.57 34.20
CA HIS A 16 -14.89 -62.09 34.23
C HIS A 16 -13.90 -61.64 35.34
N ARG A 17 -12.64 -62.04 35.23
CA ARG A 17 -11.55 -61.23 35.82
C ARG A 17 -11.18 -60.17 34.80
N ARG A 18 -11.76 -58.97 34.94
CA ARG A 18 -11.12 -57.76 34.41
C ARG A 18 -9.97 -57.43 35.36
N ASP A 19 -8.80 -57.17 34.79
CA ASP A 19 -7.64 -56.58 35.48
C ASP A 19 -7.97 -55.13 35.89
N SER A 20 -8.83 -54.99 36.90
CA SER A 20 -8.95 -53.76 37.68
C SER A 20 -8.37 -54.09 39.05
N GLU A 21 -7.12 -53.70 39.27
CA GLU A 21 -6.64 -53.50 40.65
C GLU A 21 -7.70 -52.67 41.39
N PRO A 22 -8.06 -53.03 42.63
CA PRO A 22 -8.93 -52.17 43.41
C PRO A 22 -8.27 -50.79 43.48
N SER A 23 -8.92 -49.79 42.87
CA SER A 23 -8.46 -48.40 42.96
C SER A 23 -8.27 -48.09 44.44
N GLN A 24 -7.05 -47.69 44.84
CA GLN A 24 -6.85 -47.11 46.16
C GLN A 24 -7.92 -46.01 46.35
N PRO A 25 -8.59 -45.96 47.51
CA PRO A 25 -9.55 -44.90 47.76
C PRO A 25 -8.82 -43.57 47.56
N SER A 26 -9.26 -42.84 46.53
CA SER A 26 -8.93 -41.44 46.35
C SER A 26 -10.26 -40.75 46.10
N GLY A 27 -10.67 -39.95 47.07
CA GLY A 27 -11.96 -39.30 47.00
C GLY A 27 -12.10 -38.21 48.04
N LEU A 28 -13.18 -37.44 47.87
CA LEU A 28 -13.69 -36.46 48.82
C LEU A 28 -13.69 -36.99 50.27
N MET A 29 -13.89 -38.30 50.44
CA MET A 29 -13.92 -38.97 51.75
C MET A 29 -12.57 -39.00 52.47
N ASP A 30 -11.45 -39.14 51.75
CA ASP A 30 -10.11 -39.10 52.35
C ASP A 30 -9.71 -37.66 52.70
N LEU A 31 -10.08 -36.71 51.84
CA LEU A 31 -9.84 -35.29 52.07
C LEU A 31 -10.65 -34.76 53.26
N LEU A 32 -11.87 -35.25 53.47
CA LEU A 32 -12.70 -34.91 54.62
C LEU A 32 -12.32 -35.65 55.90
N GLY A 33 -11.44 -36.67 55.86
CA GLY A 33 -10.96 -37.39 57.03
C GLY A 33 -12.08 -37.88 57.95
N VAL A 34 -13.11 -38.53 57.41
CA VAL A 34 -14.34 -38.87 58.15
C VAL A 34 -14.05 -39.85 59.28
N ALA A 35 -14.17 -39.38 60.52
CA ALA A 35 -14.06 -40.16 61.75
C ALA A 35 -15.34 -40.96 62.00
N ALA A 36 -15.20 -42.25 62.29
CA ALA A 36 -16.32 -43.12 62.64
C ALA A 36 -16.18 -43.61 64.09
N THR A 37 -17.26 -43.46 64.85
CA THR A 37 -17.35 -43.87 66.25
C THR A 37 -18.64 -44.64 66.47
N LEU A 38 -18.61 -45.72 67.25
CA LEU A 38 -19.81 -46.48 67.61
C LEU A 38 -19.99 -46.42 69.12
N LEU A 39 -21.20 -46.07 69.56
CA LEU A 39 -21.58 -46.04 70.97
C LEU A 39 -22.59 -47.15 71.27
N ASP A 40 -22.46 -47.81 72.42
CA ASP A 40 -23.50 -48.73 72.93
C ASP A 40 -24.71 -47.98 73.49
N ALA A 41 -25.73 -48.72 73.96
CA ALA A 41 -26.96 -48.15 74.49
C ALA A 41 -26.77 -47.23 75.71
N ASP A 42 -25.65 -47.38 76.44
CA ASP A 42 -25.30 -46.56 77.60
C ASP A 42 -24.40 -45.36 77.22
N GLY A 43 -24.05 -45.20 75.94
CA GLY A 43 -23.20 -44.12 75.45
C GLY A 43 -21.71 -44.37 75.62
N ARG A 44 -21.27 -45.62 75.80
CA ARG A 44 -19.85 -46.00 75.84
C ARG A 44 -19.32 -46.26 74.43
N ILE A 45 -18.09 -45.84 74.19
CA ILE A 45 -17.42 -46.03 72.90
C ILE A 45 -17.02 -47.49 72.73
N VAL A 46 -17.60 -48.17 71.74
CA VAL A 46 -17.31 -49.57 71.40
C VAL A 46 -16.54 -49.70 70.08
N LEU A 47 -16.51 -48.66 69.25
CA LEU A 47 -15.66 -48.57 68.06
C LEU A 47 -15.06 -47.17 67.94
N TRP A 48 -13.78 -47.15 67.55
CA TRP A 48 -13.01 -45.93 67.31
C TRP A 48 -12.19 -46.11 66.03
N SER A 49 -12.44 -45.31 65.00
CA SER A 49 -11.70 -45.41 63.73
C SER A 49 -10.33 -44.71 63.82
N PRO A 50 -9.36 -45.06 62.96
CA PRO A 50 -8.08 -44.32 62.88
C PRO A 50 -8.26 -42.82 62.65
N GLN A 51 -9.22 -42.43 61.80
CA GLN A 51 -9.56 -41.01 61.56
C GLN A 51 -10.13 -40.33 62.82
N ALA A 52 -10.77 -41.08 63.74
CA ALA A 52 -11.19 -40.56 65.04
C ALA A 52 -9.99 -40.29 65.97
N GLU A 53 -8.92 -41.10 65.88
CA GLU A 53 -7.66 -40.82 66.58
C GLU A 53 -7.02 -39.51 66.09
N GLU A 54 -7.00 -39.29 64.78
CA GLU A 54 -6.46 -38.08 64.17
C GLU A 54 -7.33 -36.84 64.49
N LEU A 55 -8.66 -36.98 64.42
CA LEU A 55 -9.59 -35.87 64.60
C LEU A 55 -9.69 -35.42 66.07
N TYR A 56 -9.74 -36.37 67.01
CA TYR A 56 -9.98 -36.08 68.43
C TYR A 56 -8.71 -36.18 69.31
N GLY A 57 -7.65 -36.83 68.82
CA GLY A 57 -6.34 -36.94 69.49
C GLY A 57 -6.20 -38.09 70.50
N TYR A 58 -7.26 -38.89 70.72
CA TYR A 58 -7.25 -40.05 71.62
C TYR A 58 -6.98 -41.33 70.83
N THR A 59 -6.10 -42.20 71.32
CA THR A 59 -5.92 -43.52 70.72
C THR A 59 -7.13 -44.41 71.00
N ALA A 60 -7.36 -45.44 70.19
CA ALA A 60 -8.44 -46.39 70.41
C ALA A 60 -8.36 -47.04 71.81
N GLU A 61 -7.15 -47.32 72.31
CA GLU A 61 -6.94 -47.85 73.68
C GLU A 61 -7.42 -46.90 74.77
N GLU A 62 -7.32 -45.59 74.55
CA GLU A 62 -7.76 -44.56 75.50
C GLU A 62 -9.27 -44.28 75.41
N ALA A 63 -9.84 -44.37 74.21
CA ALA A 63 -11.22 -44.03 73.94
C ALA A 63 -12.20 -45.19 74.20
N LEU A 64 -11.82 -46.43 73.88
CA LEU A 64 -12.71 -47.59 73.98
C LEU A 64 -13.12 -47.87 75.44
N GLY A 65 -14.40 -48.16 75.64
CA GLY A 65 -15.02 -48.42 76.94
C GLY A 65 -15.32 -47.17 77.78
N GLN A 66 -14.83 -45.98 77.37
CA GLN A 66 -15.15 -44.71 78.02
C GLN A 66 -16.51 -44.18 77.58
N TYR A 67 -17.14 -43.36 78.43
CA TYR A 67 -18.35 -42.63 78.05
C TYR A 67 -18.00 -41.48 77.10
N ALA A 68 -18.62 -41.44 75.92
CA ALA A 68 -18.31 -40.44 74.90
C ALA A 68 -18.52 -39.00 75.39
N ALA A 69 -19.59 -38.77 76.17
CA ALA A 69 -19.88 -37.45 76.76
C ALA A 69 -18.78 -37.01 77.75
N LEU A 70 -18.26 -37.92 78.57
CA LEU A 70 -17.18 -37.59 79.52
C LEU A 70 -15.85 -37.29 78.83
N LEU A 71 -15.58 -37.98 77.71
CA LEU A 71 -14.34 -37.87 76.97
C LEU A 71 -14.32 -36.63 76.06
N LEU A 72 -15.34 -36.49 75.21
CA LEU A 72 -15.38 -35.58 74.06
C LEU A 72 -16.20 -34.31 74.30
N VAL A 73 -16.98 -34.21 75.39
CA VAL A 73 -17.90 -33.09 75.63
C VAL A 73 -17.53 -32.37 76.94
N ARG A 74 -17.69 -31.04 76.97
CA ARG A 74 -17.50 -30.24 78.19
C ARG A 74 -18.66 -30.46 79.15
N GLU A 75 -18.39 -30.37 80.45
CA GLU A 75 -19.37 -30.63 81.51
C GLU A 75 -20.64 -29.77 81.39
N GLU A 76 -20.48 -28.54 80.91
CA GLU A 76 -21.55 -27.56 80.66
C GLU A 76 -22.61 -28.07 79.64
N ASP A 77 -22.21 -28.94 78.70
CA ASP A 77 -23.05 -29.40 77.60
C ASP A 77 -23.55 -30.85 77.76
N TRP A 78 -23.20 -31.53 78.87
CA TRP A 78 -23.55 -32.95 79.09
C TRP A 78 -25.05 -33.21 79.07
N ASP A 79 -25.84 -32.39 79.77
CA ASP A 79 -27.30 -32.55 79.85
C ASP A 79 -27.95 -32.51 78.46
N TRP A 80 -27.44 -31.63 77.58
CA TRP A 80 -27.96 -31.49 76.23
C TRP A 80 -27.56 -32.67 75.33
N VAL A 81 -26.29 -33.08 75.35
CA VAL A 81 -25.81 -34.21 74.53
C VAL A 81 -26.45 -35.52 74.95
N ILE A 82 -26.57 -35.79 76.25
CA ILE A 82 -27.21 -37.01 76.76
C ILE A 82 -28.69 -37.06 76.35
N LYS A 83 -29.41 -35.93 76.47
CA LYS A 83 -30.80 -35.85 76.02
C LYS A 83 -30.93 -36.10 74.52
N LYS A 84 -30.03 -35.54 73.71
CA LYS A 84 -30.03 -35.75 72.25
C LYS A 84 -29.68 -37.18 71.86
N PHE A 85 -28.73 -37.80 72.57
CA PHE A 85 -28.40 -39.20 72.39
C PHE A 85 -29.60 -40.10 72.71
N ALA A 86 -30.27 -39.89 73.86
CA ALA A 86 -31.47 -40.62 74.22
C ALA A 86 -32.59 -40.48 73.17
N GLU A 87 -32.80 -39.26 72.64
CA GLU A 87 -33.79 -39.01 71.58
C GLU A 87 -33.49 -39.82 70.30
N VAL A 88 -32.22 -39.86 69.85
CA VAL A 88 -31.80 -40.69 68.70
C VAL A 88 -32.01 -42.17 68.99
N MET A 89 -31.69 -42.61 70.21
CA MET A 89 -31.80 -44.01 70.63
C MET A 89 -33.25 -44.48 70.83
N GLU A 90 -34.17 -43.61 71.26
CA GLU A 90 -35.59 -43.93 71.43
C GLU A 90 -36.34 -43.88 70.10
N THR A 91 -36.18 -42.78 69.36
CA THR A 91 -36.98 -42.52 68.14
C THR A 91 -36.41 -43.20 66.90
N GLY A 92 -35.11 -43.49 66.88
CA GLY A 92 -34.39 -43.95 65.70
C GLY A 92 -34.18 -42.86 64.63
N GLN A 93 -34.63 -41.63 64.85
CA GLN A 93 -34.32 -40.51 63.96
C GLN A 93 -32.88 -40.05 64.22
N GLY A 94 -32.06 -40.04 63.18
CA GLY A 94 -30.68 -39.57 63.29
C GLY A 94 -30.61 -38.08 63.63
N TRP A 95 -29.54 -37.67 64.30
CA TRP A 95 -29.22 -36.27 64.56
C TRP A 95 -28.02 -35.84 63.74
N GLY A 96 -28.07 -34.63 63.17
CA GLY A 96 -26.96 -34.04 62.42
C GLY A 96 -26.77 -32.57 62.77
N GLY A 97 -25.53 -32.16 62.96
CA GLY A 97 -25.16 -30.75 63.12
C GLY A 97 -23.74 -30.53 63.60
N THR A 98 -23.30 -29.28 63.57
CA THR A 98 -21.99 -28.87 64.09
C THR A 98 -22.01 -28.78 65.62
N PHE A 99 -21.04 -29.41 66.30
CA PHE A 99 -20.91 -29.36 67.76
C PHE A 99 -19.46 -29.21 68.21
N PRO A 100 -19.16 -28.43 69.27
CA PRO A 100 -17.82 -28.30 69.83
C PRO A 100 -17.39 -29.57 70.57
N ILE A 101 -16.35 -30.25 70.05
CA ILE A 101 -15.74 -31.44 70.66
C ILE A 101 -14.43 -31.05 71.34
N ARG A 102 -14.24 -31.51 72.57
CA ARG A 102 -13.00 -31.37 73.33
C ARG A 102 -12.00 -32.44 72.87
N CYS A 103 -10.83 -32.01 72.42
CA CYS A 103 -9.73 -32.87 72.01
C CYS A 103 -8.77 -33.16 73.18
N LYS A 104 -7.91 -34.17 73.02
CA LYS A 104 -6.94 -34.59 74.04
C LYS A 104 -5.97 -33.49 74.47
N ASP A 105 -5.58 -32.61 73.55
CA ASP A 105 -4.69 -31.47 73.78
C ASP A 105 -5.34 -30.33 74.60
N GLY A 106 -6.60 -30.50 75.01
CA GLY A 106 -7.38 -29.49 75.73
C GLY A 106 -8.03 -28.44 74.83
N SER A 107 -7.79 -28.49 73.52
CA SER A 107 -8.46 -27.63 72.54
C SER A 107 -9.91 -28.06 72.32
N THR A 108 -10.67 -27.21 71.64
CA THR A 108 -12.05 -27.53 71.23
C THR A 108 -12.19 -27.30 69.74
N ARG A 109 -12.59 -28.34 69.01
CA ARG A 109 -12.79 -28.33 67.56
C ARG A 109 -14.27 -28.38 67.25
N LEU A 110 -14.72 -27.61 66.26
CA LEU A 110 -16.09 -27.70 65.75
C LEU A 110 -16.15 -28.87 64.78
N VAL A 111 -16.94 -29.89 65.10
CA VAL A 111 -17.07 -31.10 64.29
C VAL A 111 -18.47 -31.18 63.74
N GLU A 112 -18.59 -31.37 62.42
CA GLU A 112 -19.86 -31.71 61.79
C GLU A 112 -20.15 -33.18 62.06
N LEU A 113 -21.14 -33.45 62.93
CA LEU A 113 -21.46 -34.79 63.41
C LEU A 113 -22.79 -35.26 62.86
N ARG A 114 -22.85 -36.54 62.49
CA ARG A 114 -24.09 -37.27 62.23
C ARG A 114 -24.15 -38.53 63.08
N ASN A 115 -25.17 -38.62 63.92
CA ASN A 115 -25.44 -39.77 64.78
C ASN A 115 -26.68 -40.51 64.27
N THR A 116 -26.56 -41.81 64.02
CA THR A 116 -27.67 -42.66 63.56
C THR A 116 -27.74 -43.94 64.39
N ARG A 117 -28.95 -44.35 64.79
CA ARG A 117 -29.17 -45.61 65.52
C ARG A 117 -29.04 -46.82 64.59
N LEU A 118 -28.24 -47.79 64.99
CA LEU A 118 -28.08 -49.10 64.38
C LEU A 118 -28.69 -50.18 65.30
N LEU A 119 -29.10 -51.29 64.71
CA LEU A 119 -29.61 -52.47 65.39
C LEU A 119 -28.74 -53.66 65.00
N ASP A 120 -28.28 -54.44 65.96
CA ASP A 120 -27.52 -55.66 65.67
C ASP A 120 -28.43 -56.90 65.52
N ASP A 121 -27.82 -58.06 65.26
CA ASP A 121 -28.52 -59.33 65.07
C ASP A 121 -29.08 -59.94 66.38
N ARG A 122 -28.72 -59.36 67.53
CA ARG A 122 -29.18 -59.77 68.87
C ARG A 122 -30.27 -58.87 69.43
N GLY A 123 -30.58 -57.78 68.74
CA GLY A 123 -31.60 -56.81 69.13
C GLY A 123 -31.06 -55.64 69.96
N ASP A 124 -29.74 -55.51 70.09
CA ASP A 124 -29.09 -54.42 70.80
C ASP A 124 -28.94 -53.19 69.90
N PHE A 125 -29.12 -52.01 70.48
CA PHE A 125 -29.00 -50.74 69.77
C PHE A 125 -27.63 -50.11 69.97
N TYR A 126 -27.08 -49.58 68.89
CA TYR A 126 -25.85 -48.79 68.87
C TYR A 126 -26.08 -47.44 68.19
N ALA A 127 -25.25 -46.45 68.46
CA ALA A 127 -25.23 -45.19 67.71
C ALA A 127 -23.94 -45.05 66.91
N LEU A 128 -24.05 -44.96 65.58
CA LEU A 128 -22.93 -44.63 64.70
C LEU A 128 -22.82 -43.11 64.59
N GLY A 129 -21.72 -42.57 65.10
CA GLY A 129 -21.30 -41.19 64.95
C GLY A 129 -20.26 -41.05 63.84
N LEU A 130 -20.63 -40.34 62.77
CA LEU A 130 -19.70 -39.90 61.73
C LEU A 130 -19.36 -38.42 61.97
N GLY A 131 -18.08 -38.10 62.09
CA GLY A 131 -17.59 -36.74 62.35
C GLY A 131 -16.54 -36.31 61.35
N THR A 132 -16.58 -35.06 60.92
CA THR A 132 -15.51 -34.42 60.16
C THR A 132 -15.25 -33.02 60.72
N ASP A 133 -14.01 -32.54 60.59
CA ASP A 133 -13.65 -31.19 61.01
C ASP A 133 -14.46 -30.15 60.21
N SER A 134 -15.25 -29.32 60.91
CA SER A 134 -16.17 -28.37 60.27
C SER A 134 -15.46 -27.29 59.45
N PRO A 135 -14.34 -26.69 59.90
CA PRO A 135 -13.51 -25.82 59.06
C PRO A 135 -13.07 -26.49 57.75
N THR A 136 -12.57 -27.72 57.82
CA THR A 136 -12.15 -28.49 56.63
C THR A 136 -13.31 -28.77 55.68
N LEU A 137 -14.47 -29.21 56.18
CA LEU A 137 -15.67 -29.41 55.38
C LEU A 137 -16.14 -28.10 54.71
N ARG A 138 -16.17 -26.99 55.45
CA ARG A 138 -16.56 -25.68 54.92
C ARG A 138 -15.59 -25.14 53.88
N GLU A 139 -14.30 -25.42 54.01
CA GLU A 139 -13.30 -25.07 53.02
C GLU A 139 -13.55 -25.80 51.70
N VAL A 140 -13.80 -27.11 51.77
CA VAL A 140 -14.15 -27.92 50.60
C VAL A 140 -15.47 -27.48 49.97
N GLU A 141 -16.50 -27.24 50.78
CA GLU A 141 -17.79 -26.71 50.30
C GLU A 141 -17.63 -25.35 49.62
N ARG A 142 -16.82 -24.46 50.21
CA ARG A 142 -16.50 -23.14 49.64
C ARG A 142 -15.78 -23.29 48.31
N ASP A 143 -14.79 -24.16 48.23
CA ASP A 143 -13.96 -24.32 47.03
C ASP A 143 -14.75 -24.99 45.88
N VAL A 144 -15.63 -25.95 46.20
CA VAL A 144 -16.59 -26.54 45.25
C VAL A 144 -17.61 -25.50 44.79
N ALA A 145 -18.18 -24.73 45.72
CA ALA A 145 -19.14 -23.68 45.39
C ALA A 145 -18.50 -22.56 44.55
N LEU A 146 -17.27 -22.17 44.86
CA LEU A 146 -16.48 -21.21 44.10
C LEU A 146 -16.21 -21.74 42.69
N SER A 147 -15.70 -22.96 42.55
CA SER A 147 -15.41 -23.58 41.25
C SER A 147 -16.66 -23.72 40.38
N THR A 148 -17.78 -24.18 40.98
CA THR A 148 -19.06 -24.33 40.28
C THR A 148 -19.59 -22.98 39.80
N ARG A 149 -19.49 -21.92 40.63
CA ARG A 149 -19.89 -20.57 40.25
C ARG A 149 -18.98 -19.96 39.19
N LEU A 150 -17.66 -20.11 39.33
CA LEU A 150 -16.68 -19.64 38.35
C LEU A 150 -16.93 -20.27 36.97
N ILE A 151 -17.22 -21.57 36.91
CA ILE A 151 -17.54 -22.26 35.65
C ILE A 151 -18.88 -21.81 35.09
N SER A 152 -19.94 -21.80 35.92
CA SER A 152 -21.32 -21.57 35.45
C SER A 152 -21.61 -20.11 35.10
N GLN A 153 -20.97 -19.16 35.79
CA GLN A 153 -21.12 -17.72 35.55
C GLN A 153 -19.98 -17.14 34.69
N SER A 154 -19.02 -17.96 34.26
CA SER A 154 -17.98 -17.53 33.33
C SER A 154 -18.61 -16.96 32.05
N PRO A 155 -18.15 -15.79 31.58
CA PRO A 155 -18.53 -15.28 30.26
C PRO A 155 -17.85 -16.06 29.12
N PHE A 156 -16.84 -16.87 29.43
CA PHE A 156 -16.09 -17.67 28.47
C PHE A 156 -16.66 -19.08 28.35
N GLY A 157 -16.64 -19.63 27.14
CA GLY A 157 -16.99 -21.03 26.91
C GLY A 157 -15.97 -21.94 27.58
N LEU A 158 -16.44 -22.87 28.40
CA LEU A 158 -15.60 -23.85 29.08
C LEU A 158 -16.09 -25.24 28.74
N ALA A 159 -15.17 -26.12 28.34
CA ALA A 159 -15.43 -27.54 28.17
C ALA A 159 -14.36 -28.38 28.88
N ILE A 160 -14.75 -29.57 29.30
CA ILE A 160 -13.84 -30.63 29.71
C ILE A 160 -14.03 -31.77 28.74
N LEU A 161 -12.95 -32.28 28.17
CA LEU A 161 -12.94 -33.45 27.32
C LEU A 161 -12.06 -34.53 27.94
N ASP A 162 -12.42 -35.80 27.75
CA ASP A 162 -11.61 -36.94 28.18
C ASP A 162 -10.36 -37.14 27.30
N THR A 163 -9.57 -38.18 27.58
CA THR A 163 -8.37 -38.52 26.82
C THR A 163 -8.66 -38.94 25.37
N ASP A 164 -9.89 -39.33 25.05
CA ASP A 164 -10.36 -39.65 23.72
C ASP A 164 -11.07 -38.44 23.05
N LEU A 165 -10.94 -37.24 23.63
CA LEU A 165 -11.54 -35.99 23.16
C LEU A 165 -13.07 -36.02 23.06
N ARG A 166 -13.73 -36.72 24.01
CA ARG A 166 -15.19 -36.67 24.19
C ARG A 166 -15.57 -35.72 25.31
N TYR A 167 -16.62 -34.93 25.09
CA TYR A 167 -17.06 -33.95 26.09
C TYR A 167 -17.59 -34.62 27.37
N LEU A 168 -16.98 -34.26 28.50
CA LEU A 168 -17.40 -34.63 29.86
C LEU A 168 -18.24 -33.54 30.55
N ALA A 169 -17.96 -32.28 30.24
CA ALA A 169 -18.70 -31.14 30.77
C ALA A 169 -18.60 -29.95 29.82
N VAL A 170 -19.65 -29.11 29.81
CA VAL A 170 -19.66 -27.80 29.15
C VAL A 170 -20.39 -26.80 30.03
N ASN A 171 -20.00 -25.53 29.98
CA ASN A 171 -20.70 -24.48 30.73
C ASN A 171 -21.78 -23.76 29.89
N PRO A 172 -22.67 -22.97 30.52
CA PRO A 172 -23.73 -22.26 29.80
C PRO A 172 -23.26 -21.26 28.74
N ALA A 173 -22.04 -20.72 28.87
CA ALA A 173 -21.48 -19.83 27.86
C ALA A 173 -21.14 -20.59 26.57
N LEU A 174 -20.55 -21.78 26.67
CA LEU A 174 -20.24 -22.61 25.50
C LEU A 174 -21.50 -23.14 24.83
N GLU A 175 -22.54 -23.50 25.60
CA GLU A 175 -23.85 -23.88 25.05
C GLU A 175 -24.42 -22.78 24.14
N ARG A 176 -24.32 -21.51 24.57
CA ARG A 176 -24.77 -20.37 23.77
C ARG A 176 -23.91 -20.15 22.52
N MET A 177 -22.58 -20.28 22.63
CA MET A 177 -21.67 -20.11 21.49
C MET A 177 -21.93 -21.17 20.40
N HIS A 178 -22.11 -22.43 20.80
CA HIS A 178 -22.36 -23.53 19.87
C HIS A 178 -23.83 -23.60 19.43
N GLY A 179 -24.77 -23.06 20.21
CA GLY A 179 -26.20 -23.20 19.94
C GLY A 179 -26.73 -24.59 20.24
N LEU A 180 -26.01 -25.34 21.07
CA LEU A 180 -26.29 -26.74 21.41
C LEU A 180 -26.37 -26.87 22.94
N PRO A 181 -27.38 -27.58 23.48
CA PRO A 181 -27.45 -27.80 24.92
C PRO A 181 -26.37 -28.79 25.39
N ALA A 182 -26.03 -28.76 26.67
CA ALA A 182 -24.98 -29.57 27.27
C ALA A 182 -25.23 -31.07 27.05
N LYS A 183 -26.48 -31.52 27.18
CA LYS A 183 -26.90 -32.91 26.93
C LYS A 183 -26.56 -33.42 25.51
N GLU A 184 -26.45 -32.51 24.54
CA GLU A 184 -26.09 -32.83 23.15
C GLU A 184 -24.59 -32.74 22.88
N HIS A 185 -23.81 -32.27 23.85
CA HIS A 185 -22.35 -32.33 23.85
C HIS A 185 -21.84 -33.60 24.50
N LEU A 186 -22.38 -33.95 25.68
CA LEU A 186 -21.86 -35.00 26.54
C LEU A 186 -21.69 -36.34 25.81
N GLY A 187 -20.49 -36.93 25.92
CA GLY A 187 -20.11 -38.22 25.35
C GLY A 187 -19.79 -38.21 23.85
N ARG A 188 -20.11 -37.13 23.12
CA ARG A 188 -19.74 -36.97 21.71
C ARG A 188 -18.28 -36.54 21.58
N HIS A 189 -17.65 -36.99 20.53
CA HIS A 189 -16.29 -36.62 20.18
C HIS A 189 -16.24 -35.19 19.62
N TYR A 190 -15.16 -34.46 19.88
CA TYR A 190 -14.97 -33.06 19.45
C TYR A 190 -15.34 -32.81 17.97
N ARG A 191 -14.83 -33.67 17.06
CA ARG A 191 -15.11 -33.62 15.61
C ARG A 191 -16.58 -33.85 15.22
N GLU A 192 -17.36 -34.51 16.05
CA GLU A 192 -18.79 -34.74 15.77
C GLU A 192 -19.61 -33.47 15.98
N ILE A 193 -19.07 -32.49 16.70
CA ILE A 193 -19.71 -31.19 16.96
C ILE A 193 -19.10 -30.10 16.07
N MET A 194 -17.79 -30.12 15.85
CA MET A 194 -17.06 -29.11 15.06
C MET A 194 -16.67 -29.69 13.67
N SER A 195 -17.21 -29.16 12.56
CA SER A 195 -17.04 -29.64 11.16
C SER A 195 -16.52 -28.54 10.18
N PRO A 196 -15.86 -28.85 9.04
CA PRO A 196 -14.48 -29.34 8.90
C PRO A 196 -13.43 -28.29 8.39
N ASP A 197 -12.18 -28.78 8.16
CA ASP A 197 -10.88 -28.15 7.85
C ASP A 197 -10.24 -27.28 8.95
N LYS A 198 -10.91 -26.23 9.43
CA LYS A 198 -10.26 -25.26 10.33
C LYS A 198 -10.13 -25.74 11.78
N PHE A 199 -11.01 -26.64 12.21
CA PHE A 199 -11.00 -27.18 13.58
C PHE A 199 -10.09 -28.41 13.75
N GLU A 200 -9.52 -28.96 12.66
CA GLU A 200 -8.52 -30.04 12.75
C GLU A 200 -7.24 -29.56 13.45
N VAL A 201 -6.87 -28.29 13.24
CA VAL A 201 -5.69 -27.68 13.88
C VAL A 201 -5.82 -27.72 15.41
N ILE A 202 -7.03 -27.46 15.92
CA ILE A 202 -7.32 -27.48 17.36
C ILE A 202 -7.32 -28.91 17.91
N GLU A 203 -7.91 -29.88 17.19
CA GLU A 203 -7.88 -31.28 17.61
C GLU A 203 -6.45 -31.80 17.72
N VAL A 204 -5.61 -31.50 16.72
CA VAL A 204 -4.18 -31.85 16.74
C VAL A 204 -3.48 -31.18 17.92
N ALA A 205 -3.80 -29.91 18.21
CA ALA A 205 -3.26 -29.21 19.36
C ALA A 205 -3.71 -29.85 20.69
N MET A 206 -4.98 -30.25 20.83
CA MET A 206 -5.48 -30.95 22.01
C MET A 206 -4.73 -32.26 22.27
N ARG A 207 -4.47 -33.07 21.23
CA ARG A 207 -3.65 -34.29 21.36
C ARG A 207 -2.23 -33.97 21.82
N ARG A 208 -1.62 -32.92 21.25
CA ARG A 208 -0.28 -32.47 21.66
C ARG A 208 -0.25 -32.00 23.11
N VAL A 209 -1.27 -31.31 23.59
CA VAL A 209 -1.39 -30.88 25.00
C VAL A 209 -1.52 -32.10 25.91
N LEU A 210 -2.34 -33.10 25.55
CA LEU A 210 -2.45 -34.37 26.29
C LEU A 210 -1.07 -35.05 26.44
N GLU A 211 -0.34 -35.21 25.33
CA GLU A 211 0.96 -35.88 25.31
C GLU A 211 2.08 -35.09 26.01
N SER A 212 2.19 -33.80 25.72
CA SER A 212 3.33 -32.97 26.16
C SER A 212 3.11 -32.28 27.51
N GLY A 213 1.86 -32.01 27.90
CA GLY A 213 1.51 -31.22 29.08
C GLY A 213 1.73 -29.71 28.94
N VAL A 214 2.28 -29.25 27.81
CA VAL A 214 2.46 -27.82 27.55
C VAL A 214 1.10 -27.24 27.11
N PRO A 215 0.54 -26.25 27.82
CA PRO A 215 -0.75 -25.67 27.46
C PRO A 215 -0.66 -24.86 26.16
N LEU A 216 -1.76 -24.85 25.40
CA LEU A 216 -1.96 -23.94 24.28
C LEU A 216 -2.72 -22.72 24.80
N VAL A 217 -2.17 -21.51 24.66
CA VAL A 217 -2.81 -20.28 25.15
C VAL A 217 -2.86 -19.25 24.03
N ASP A 218 -4.06 -18.83 23.63
CA ASP A 218 -4.32 -17.76 22.64
C ASP A 218 -3.63 -17.91 21.27
N GLU A 219 -3.05 -19.07 20.95
CA GLU A 219 -2.28 -19.27 19.73
C GLU A 219 -3.12 -19.62 18.50
N SER A 220 -4.44 -19.84 18.65
CA SER A 220 -5.30 -20.27 17.54
C SER A 220 -6.62 -19.49 17.53
N THR A 221 -6.68 -18.47 16.66
CA THR A 221 -7.95 -17.83 16.30
C THR A 221 -8.63 -18.67 15.22
N VAL A 222 -9.74 -19.32 15.57
CA VAL A 222 -10.56 -20.04 14.59
C VAL A 222 -11.70 -19.16 14.15
N VAL A 223 -11.87 -19.03 12.83
CA VAL A 223 -12.92 -18.19 12.23
C VAL A 223 -13.88 -19.04 11.41
N GLY A 224 -15.14 -19.10 11.83
CA GLY A 224 -16.16 -19.97 11.25
C GLY A 224 -17.58 -19.54 11.60
N PHE A 225 -18.53 -20.42 11.30
CA PHE A 225 -19.95 -20.27 11.63
C PHE A 225 -20.30 -21.28 12.73
N THR A 226 -21.33 -21.00 13.52
CA THR A 226 -21.86 -21.98 14.49
C THR A 226 -23.31 -22.31 14.17
N PRO A 227 -23.83 -23.43 14.69
CA PRO A 227 -25.27 -23.69 14.64
C PRO A 227 -26.12 -22.58 15.30
N ALA A 228 -25.57 -21.84 16.27
CA ALA A 228 -26.26 -20.71 16.90
C ALA A 228 -26.45 -19.52 15.95
N ASP A 229 -25.44 -19.26 15.11
CA ASP A 229 -25.44 -18.17 14.13
C ASP A 229 -24.83 -18.66 12.81
N PRO A 230 -25.66 -19.25 11.92
CA PRO A 230 -25.20 -19.78 10.65
C PRO A 230 -24.97 -18.69 9.59
N GLU A 231 -25.44 -17.47 9.81
CA GLU A 231 -25.34 -16.36 8.84
C GLU A 231 -24.18 -15.42 9.15
N GLN A 232 -23.80 -15.26 10.42
CA GLN A 232 -22.69 -14.42 10.83
C GLN A 232 -21.42 -15.23 11.07
N ARG A 233 -20.30 -14.71 10.58
CA ARG A 233 -18.99 -15.29 10.81
C ARG A 233 -18.41 -14.78 12.13
N HIS A 234 -18.03 -15.72 12.99
CA HIS A 234 -17.45 -15.45 14.31
C HIS A 234 -15.96 -15.85 14.34
N ALA A 235 -15.24 -15.29 15.30
CA ALA A 235 -13.84 -15.60 15.58
C ALA A 235 -13.68 -15.97 17.06
N TRP A 236 -13.03 -17.10 17.34
CA TRP A 236 -12.79 -17.58 18.70
C TRP A 236 -11.30 -17.76 18.96
N SER A 237 -10.85 -17.33 20.14
CA SER A 237 -9.55 -17.70 20.71
C SER A 237 -9.74 -18.93 21.58
N ILE A 238 -9.02 -20.01 21.27
CA ILE A 238 -9.13 -21.28 21.98
C ILE A 238 -7.83 -21.54 22.74
N SER A 239 -7.96 -21.79 24.04
CA SER A 239 -6.86 -22.22 24.91
C SER A 239 -7.16 -23.60 25.49
N VAL A 240 -6.15 -24.45 25.55
CA VAL A 240 -6.29 -25.86 25.95
C VAL A 240 -5.27 -26.19 27.03
N TYR A 241 -5.75 -26.77 28.12
CA TYR A 241 -4.96 -27.14 29.30
C TYR A 241 -5.13 -28.63 29.59
N ARG A 242 -4.05 -29.32 29.97
CA ARG A 242 -4.14 -30.71 30.43
C ARG A 242 -4.73 -30.76 31.84
N LEU A 243 -5.68 -31.67 32.06
CA LEU A 243 -6.24 -31.95 33.38
C LEU A 243 -5.62 -33.20 33.96
N GLU A 244 -5.20 -33.12 35.22
CA GLU A 244 -4.58 -34.21 35.98
C GLU A 244 -5.27 -34.36 37.33
N ASP A 245 -5.32 -35.59 37.86
CA ASP A 245 -5.76 -35.82 39.23
C ASP A 245 -4.63 -35.53 40.25
N THR A 246 -4.95 -35.66 41.54
CA THR A 246 -4.00 -35.43 42.64
C THR A 246 -2.81 -36.40 42.66
N GLN A 247 -2.84 -37.46 41.85
CA GLN A 247 -1.78 -38.45 41.69
C GLN A 247 -1.00 -38.26 40.36
N GLY A 248 -1.30 -37.20 39.59
CA GLY A 248 -0.66 -36.89 38.32
C GLY A 248 -1.16 -37.74 37.14
N ARG A 249 -2.29 -38.46 37.29
CA ARG A 249 -2.91 -39.19 36.18
C ARG A 249 -3.68 -38.23 35.29
N VAL A 250 -3.44 -38.29 33.99
CA VAL A 250 -4.13 -37.44 33.00
C VAL A 250 -5.60 -37.82 32.91
N LEU A 251 -6.48 -36.88 33.21
CA LEU A 251 -7.93 -37.03 33.14
C LEU A 251 -8.48 -36.61 31.77
N GLY A 252 -7.78 -35.72 31.06
CA GLY A 252 -8.22 -35.18 29.77
C GLY A 252 -7.71 -33.76 29.53
N VAL A 253 -8.50 -32.94 28.86
CA VAL A 253 -8.21 -31.52 28.61
C VAL A 253 -9.36 -30.60 29.04
N ALA A 254 -9.02 -29.44 29.56
CA ALA A 254 -9.92 -28.30 29.70
C ALA A 254 -9.72 -27.36 28.53
N GLU A 255 -10.82 -26.97 27.90
CA GLU A 255 -10.86 -25.99 26.81
C GLU A 255 -11.50 -24.70 27.32
N LEU A 256 -10.86 -23.57 27.01
CA LEU A 256 -11.36 -22.23 27.21
C LEU A 256 -11.54 -21.56 25.85
N VAL A 257 -12.77 -21.13 25.57
CA VAL A 257 -13.18 -20.51 24.31
C VAL A 257 -13.63 -19.07 24.57
N VAL A 258 -12.93 -18.12 23.96
CA VAL A 258 -13.25 -16.69 24.04
C VAL A 258 -13.76 -16.22 22.69
N ASP A 259 -14.97 -15.65 22.64
CA ASP A 259 -15.45 -14.96 21.44
C ASP A 259 -14.69 -13.64 21.27
N VAL A 260 -13.86 -13.58 20.23
CA VAL A 260 -13.07 -12.41 19.85
C VAL A 260 -13.57 -11.80 18.53
N SER A 261 -14.82 -12.07 18.15
CA SER A 261 -15.40 -11.63 16.87
C SER A 261 -15.34 -10.12 16.67
N GLU A 262 -15.67 -9.32 17.70
CA GLU A 262 -15.62 -7.86 17.62
C GLU A 262 -14.18 -7.35 17.45
N ARG A 263 -13.24 -7.90 18.24
CA ARG A 263 -11.82 -7.56 18.15
C ARG A 263 -11.24 -7.97 16.80
N TYR A 264 -11.60 -9.15 16.29
CA TYR A 264 -11.18 -9.64 14.98
C TYR A 264 -11.72 -8.76 13.85
N ARG A 265 -13.02 -8.44 13.87
CA ARG A 265 -13.65 -7.52 12.89
C ARG A 265 -12.98 -6.15 12.91
N SER A 266 -12.80 -5.56 14.08
CA SER A 266 -12.13 -4.26 14.24
C SER A 266 -10.68 -4.29 13.72
N ALA A 267 -9.93 -5.37 14.02
CA ALA A 267 -8.56 -5.53 13.54
C ALA A 267 -8.49 -5.70 12.02
N MET A 268 -9.44 -6.44 11.43
CA MET A 268 -9.56 -6.62 9.99
C MET A 268 -9.93 -5.31 9.29
N GLU A 269 -10.93 -4.58 9.78
CA GLU A 269 -11.32 -3.25 9.27
C GLU A 269 -10.17 -2.24 9.37
N ALA A 270 -9.44 -2.22 10.49
CA ALA A 270 -8.28 -1.35 10.65
C ALA A 270 -7.13 -1.73 9.70
N THR A 271 -6.93 -3.03 9.45
CA THR A 271 -5.90 -3.51 8.50
C THR A 271 -6.27 -3.12 7.08
N GLU A 272 -7.52 -3.28 6.69
CA GLU A 272 -8.05 -2.88 5.38
C GLU A 272 -7.95 -1.37 5.20
N THR A 273 -8.43 -0.58 6.16
CA THR A 273 -8.30 0.89 6.15
C THR A 273 -6.84 1.34 6.01
N ARG A 274 -5.91 0.70 6.72
CA ARG A 274 -4.48 1.01 6.63
C ARG A 274 -3.93 0.68 5.23
N ARG A 275 -4.32 -0.45 4.64
CA ARG A 275 -3.93 -0.83 3.28
C ARG A 275 -4.42 0.19 2.25
N ARG A 276 -5.67 0.65 2.40
CA ARG A 276 -6.29 1.67 1.54
C ARG A 276 -5.55 3.01 1.61
N LEU A 277 -5.26 3.49 2.82
CA LEU A 277 -4.48 4.73 3.02
C LEU A 277 -3.06 4.62 2.47
N ALA A 278 -2.41 3.46 2.62
CA ALA A 278 -1.08 3.23 2.07
C ALA A 278 -1.08 3.31 0.54
N LEU A 279 -2.09 2.75 -0.13
CA LEU A 279 -2.23 2.81 -1.59
C LEU A 279 -2.42 4.24 -2.10
N ILE A 280 -3.27 5.03 -1.45
CA ILE A 280 -3.45 6.46 -1.78
C ILE A 280 -2.14 7.23 -1.58
N ALA A 281 -1.44 6.98 -0.46
CA ALA A 281 -0.16 7.62 -0.17
C ALA A 281 0.91 7.28 -1.22
N ASP A 282 1.06 6.00 -1.58
CA ASP A 282 1.96 5.52 -2.64
C ASP A 282 1.63 6.18 -3.99
N GLY A 283 0.34 6.27 -4.31
CA GLY A 283 -0.15 7.02 -5.47
C GLY A 283 0.30 8.47 -5.50
N SER A 284 0.20 9.22 -4.39
CA SER A 284 0.72 10.60 -4.34
C SER A 284 2.24 10.70 -4.49
N ALA A 285 2.99 9.67 -4.09
CA ALA A 285 4.45 9.71 -4.13
C ALA A 285 5.00 9.31 -5.50
N ARG A 286 4.30 8.42 -6.22
CA ARG A 286 4.80 7.77 -7.44
C ARG A 286 4.11 8.19 -8.73
N ILE A 287 2.93 8.82 -8.68
CA ILE A 287 2.21 9.22 -9.89
C ILE A 287 2.57 10.66 -10.27
N GLY A 288 2.98 10.85 -11.52
CA GLY A 288 3.34 12.16 -12.08
C GLY A 288 4.73 12.61 -11.67
N THR A 289 5.70 11.69 -11.58
CA THR A 289 7.08 12.07 -11.24
C THR A 289 7.80 12.78 -12.39
N THR A 290 7.25 12.68 -13.60
CA THR A 290 7.77 13.34 -14.81
C THR A 290 6.66 14.14 -15.51
N LEU A 291 7.07 14.95 -16.49
CA LEU A 291 6.15 15.68 -17.38
C LEU A 291 5.90 14.91 -18.69
N GLU A 292 5.90 13.58 -18.62
CA GLU A 292 5.59 12.69 -19.75
C GLU A 292 4.30 11.91 -19.49
N VAL A 293 3.38 11.95 -20.46
CA VAL A 293 2.02 11.40 -20.35
C VAL A 293 2.08 9.87 -20.20
N GLU A 294 2.89 9.19 -21.01
CA GLU A 294 3.06 7.75 -21.00
C GLU A 294 3.70 7.24 -19.70
N VAL A 295 4.63 8.01 -19.14
CA VAL A 295 5.26 7.67 -17.85
C VAL A 295 4.25 7.76 -16.72
N THR A 296 3.49 8.84 -16.65
CA THR A 296 2.45 9.02 -15.62
C THR A 296 1.39 7.91 -15.67
N ALA A 297 0.96 7.51 -16.87
CA ALA A 297 0.01 6.40 -17.04
C ALA A 297 0.61 5.05 -16.59
N ARG A 298 1.91 4.82 -16.86
CA ARG A 298 2.62 3.63 -16.40
C ARG A 298 2.74 3.61 -14.88
N GLU A 299 3.06 4.73 -14.25
CA GLU A 299 3.12 4.87 -12.79
C GLU A 299 1.77 4.54 -12.14
N LEU A 300 0.67 5.06 -12.69
CA LEU A 300 -0.68 4.71 -12.23
C LEU A 300 -0.94 3.20 -12.34
N ALA A 301 -0.57 2.58 -13.47
CA ALA A 301 -0.68 1.14 -13.66
C ALA A 301 0.19 0.37 -12.65
N GLU A 302 1.36 0.89 -12.30
CA GLU A 302 2.27 0.26 -11.35
C GLU A 302 1.85 0.36 -9.89
N VAL A 303 1.16 1.44 -9.50
CA VAL A 303 0.60 1.61 -8.15
C VAL A 303 -0.62 0.71 -7.96
N THR A 304 -1.46 0.57 -8.99
CA THR A 304 -2.70 -0.21 -8.92
C THR A 304 -2.47 -1.73 -8.99
N VAL A 305 -1.39 -2.19 -9.60
CA VAL A 305 -1.09 -3.62 -9.79
C VAL A 305 0.24 -4.00 -9.14
N PRO A 306 0.29 -5.01 -8.25
CA PRO A 306 -0.72 -6.08 -8.08
C PRO A 306 -1.67 -5.92 -6.89
N GLU A 307 -1.49 -4.91 -6.04
CA GLU A 307 -2.14 -4.90 -4.72
C GLU A 307 -3.64 -4.59 -4.75
N PHE A 308 -4.14 -3.92 -5.79
CA PHE A 308 -5.52 -3.44 -5.88
C PHE A 308 -6.33 -4.11 -7.00
N ALA A 309 -5.69 -4.34 -8.16
CA ALA A 309 -6.28 -5.04 -9.30
C ALA A 309 -5.34 -6.10 -9.89
N ASP A 310 -5.93 -7.10 -10.55
CA ASP A 310 -5.17 -8.13 -11.26
C ASP A 310 -4.66 -7.62 -12.62
N MET A 311 -5.43 -6.73 -13.27
CA MET A 311 -5.02 -6.04 -14.49
C MET A 311 -5.58 -4.63 -14.53
N VAL A 312 -4.83 -3.76 -15.19
CA VAL A 312 -5.16 -2.35 -15.40
C VAL A 312 -4.88 -1.94 -16.84
N ALA A 313 -5.74 -1.09 -17.40
CA ALA A 313 -5.55 -0.38 -18.65
C ALA A 313 -5.80 1.12 -18.43
N VAL A 314 -4.93 1.95 -18.98
CA VAL A 314 -5.03 3.41 -18.92
C VAL A 314 -5.08 3.93 -20.35
N ASP A 315 -6.24 4.45 -20.73
CA ASP A 315 -6.54 4.93 -22.07
C ASP A 315 -6.98 6.39 -22.02
N VAL A 316 -6.42 7.24 -22.88
CA VAL A 316 -6.83 8.64 -23.03
C VAL A 316 -7.54 8.85 -24.35
N LEU A 317 -8.47 9.81 -24.39
CA LEU A 317 -9.10 10.22 -25.63
C LEU A 317 -8.04 10.74 -26.60
N ASP A 318 -8.07 10.30 -27.85
CA ASP A 318 -7.06 10.70 -28.84
C ASP A 318 -7.09 12.21 -29.11
N SER A 319 -8.27 12.84 -29.04
CA SER A 319 -8.46 14.29 -29.16
C SER A 319 -7.83 15.09 -28.03
N VAL A 320 -7.50 14.44 -26.90
CA VAL A 320 -6.79 15.10 -25.80
C VAL A 320 -5.33 15.29 -26.18
N LEU A 321 -4.74 14.38 -26.94
CA LEU A 321 -3.34 14.45 -27.38
C LEU A 321 -3.19 15.18 -28.72
N ASP A 322 -4.21 15.18 -29.57
CA ASP A 322 -4.26 15.88 -30.85
C ASP A 322 -5.41 16.90 -30.86
N GLU A 323 -5.09 18.17 -30.56
CA GLU A 323 -6.05 19.28 -30.46
C GLU A 323 -6.80 19.56 -31.78
N HIS A 324 -6.37 19.01 -32.93
CA HIS A 324 -7.02 19.19 -34.22
C HIS A 324 -8.17 18.20 -34.48
N ARG A 325 -8.43 17.25 -33.57
CA ARG A 325 -9.49 16.24 -33.72
C ARG A 325 -10.74 16.61 -32.93
N SER A 326 -11.87 16.72 -33.62
CA SER A 326 -13.18 16.93 -32.99
C SER A 326 -13.63 15.68 -32.26
N THR A 327 -14.10 15.85 -31.02
CA THR A 327 -14.89 14.82 -30.32
C THR A 327 -16.26 14.68 -31.00
N SER A 328 -16.73 13.45 -31.19
CA SER A 328 -18.10 13.18 -31.64
C SER A 328 -19.00 12.92 -30.42
N ASP A 329 -19.98 13.81 -30.20
CA ASP A 329 -20.86 13.74 -29.02
C ASP A 329 -21.77 12.49 -29.01
N ASN A 330 -22.08 11.91 -30.17
CA ASN A 330 -23.05 10.81 -30.28
C ASN A 330 -22.50 9.51 -30.96
N GLY A 331 -21.25 9.48 -31.40
CA GLY A 331 -20.65 8.33 -32.14
C GLY A 331 -19.76 7.39 -31.31
N PRO A 332 -18.93 6.55 -31.94
CA PRO A 332 -17.85 5.86 -31.24
C PRO A 332 -16.78 6.86 -30.74
N ALA A 333 -16.06 6.49 -29.68
CA ALA A 333 -14.96 7.29 -29.12
C ALA A 333 -13.60 6.69 -29.49
N LEU A 334 -12.64 7.57 -29.76
CA LEU A 334 -11.29 7.20 -30.16
C LEU A 334 -10.35 7.36 -28.96
N PHE A 335 -9.67 6.28 -28.61
CA PHE A 335 -8.77 6.21 -27.47
C PHE A 335 -7.36 5.87 -27.93
N ARG A 336 -6.37 6.37 -27.19
CA ARG A 336 -4.98 5.96 -27.26
C ARG A 336 -4.60 5.25 -25.98
N ALA A 337 -4.10 4.03 -26.11
CA ALA A 337 -3.59 3.27 -24.99
C ALA A 337 -2.27 3.87 -24.51
N LEU A 338 -2.17 4.16 -23.21
CA LEU A 338 -0.95 4.70 -22.60
C LEU A 338 -0.23 3.65 -21.76
N ALA A 339 -0.97 2.82 -21.03
CA ALA A 339 -0.38 1.79 -20.19
C ALA A 339 -1.32 0.60 -20.02
N VAL A 340 -0.75 -0.59 -19.99
CA VAL A 340 -1.44 -1.84 -19.61
C VAL A 340 -0.49 -2.63 -18.71
N LYS A 341 -0.99 -3.16 -17.59
CA LYS A 341 -0.21 -4.00 -16.67
C LYS A 341 -1.07 -5.12 -16.10
N SER A 342 -0.47 -6.28 -15.87
CA SER A 342 -1.08 -7.41 -15.17
C SER A 342 -0.20 -7.88 -14.02
N ALA A 343 -0.82 -8.40 -12.96
CA ALA A 343 -0.14 -8.96 -11.78
C ALA A 343 0.59 -10.27 -12.10
N TYR A 344 0.17 -10.97 -13.16
CA TYR A 344 0.71 -12.25 -13.60
C TYR A 344 0.62 -12.38 -15.12
N PRO A 345 1.40 -13.28 -15.75
CA PRO A 345 1.29 -13.56 -17.18
C PRO A 345 -0.12 -14.08 -17.52
N THR A 346 -0.82 -13.39 -18.43
CA THR A 346 -2.19 -13.72 -18.85
C THR A 346 -2.45 -13.25 -20.28
N GLU A 347 -3.22 -14.02 -21.04
CA GLU A 347 -3.66 -13.64 -22.39
C GLU A 347 -4.67 -12.47 -22.38
N ALA A 348 -5.27 -12.15 -21.23
CA ALA A 348 -6.19 -11.03 -21.13
C ALA A 348 -5.52 -9.66 -21.30
N VAL A 349 -4.19 -9.55 -21.19
CA VAL A 349 -3.47 -8.33 -21.58
C VAL A 349 -3.68 -8.02 -23.07
N LEU A 350 -3.90 -9.04 -23.91
CA LEU A 350 -4.19 -8.89 -25.34
C LEU A 350 -5.64 -8.43 -25.63
N ALA A 351 -6.50 -8.38 -24.59
CA ALA A 351 -7.82 -7.78 -24.70
C ALA A 351 -7.74 -6.24 -24.65
N ALA A 352 -6.70 -5.69 -24.01
CA ALA A 352 -6.34 -4.29 -24.07
C ALA A 352 -5.38 -4.02 -25.25
N ASP A 353 -5.30 -2.76 -25.68
CA ASP A 353 -4.43 -2.37 -26.77
C ASP A 353 -3.00 -2.09 -26.28
N ALA A 354 -2.03 -2.36 -27.14
CA ALA A 354 -0.64 -2.06 -26.83
C ALA A 354 -0.45 -0.54 -26.67
N PRO A 355 0.34 -0.06 -25.69
CA PRO A 355 0.64 1.35 -25.53
C PRO A 355 1.10 2.01 -26.84
N GLY A 356 0.53 3.17 -27.15
CA GLY A 356 0.73 3.94 -28.38
C GLY A 356 -0.31 3.69 -29.48
N ASN A 357 -1.00 2.55 -29.46
CA ASN A 357 -2.05 2.24 -30.45
C ASN A 357 -3.31 3.08 -30.23
N ILE A 358 -4.00 3.34 -31.34
CA ILE A 358 -5.27 4.06 -31.36
C ILE A 358 -6.39 3.05 -31.64
N THR A 359 -7.44 3.10 -30.83
CA THR A 359 -8.59 2.18 -30.92
C THR A 359 -9.90 2.93 -30.83
N THR A 360 -10.89 2.42 -31.57
CA THR A 360 -12.26 2.92 -31.56
C THR A 360 -13.11 2.02 -30.67
N TYR A 361 -13.78 2.60 -29.67
CA TYR A 361 -14.79 1.92 -28.87
C TYR A 361 -16.18 2.43 -29.27
N ASP A 362 -17.10 1.50 -29.52
CA ASP A 362 -18.50 1.84 -29.83
C ASP A 362 -19.18 2.59 -28.68
N ALA A 363 -20.27 3.28 -28.99
CA ALA A 363 -20.99 4.16 -28.05
C ALA A 363 -21.57 3.43 -26.83
N ASP A 364 -21.87 2.14 -26.96
CA ASP A 364 -22.45 1.27 -25.95
C ASP A 364 -21.41 0.65 -25.00
N ARG A 365 -20.12 0.71 -25.35
CA ARG A 365 -19.03 0.15 -24.53
C ARG A 365 -18.86 0.91 -23.21
N VAL A 366 -18.46 0.18 -22.16
CA VAL A 366 -18.26 0.73 -20.80
C VAL A 366 -17.23 1.86 -20.80
N ALA A 367 -16.13 1.72 -21.54
CA ALA A 367 -15.12 2.76 -21.74
C ALA A 367 -15.72 4.08 -22.26
N THR A 368 -16.46 4.02 -23.37
CA THR A 368 -17.11 5.18 -24.00
C THR A 368 -18.16 5.82 -23.10
N ARG A 369 -18.96 5.01 -22.41
CA ARG A 369 -19.96 5.51 -21.45
C ARG A 369 -19.32 6.20 -20.24
N CYS A 370 -18.24 5.63 -19.70
CA CYS A 370 -17.49 6.19 -18.58
C CYS A 370 -17.00 7.60 -18.91
N VAL A 371 -16.31 7.77 -20.04
CA VAL A 371 -15.77 9.09 -20.41
C VAL A 371 -16.84 10.11 -20.77
N ARG A 372 -17.95 9.67 -21.39
CA ARG A 372 -19.06 10.55 -21.77
C ARG A 372 -19.85 11.07 -20.58
N THR A 373 -20.13 10.18 -19.63
CA THR A 373 -20.89 10.55 -18.44
C THR A 373 -20.02 11.28 -17.41
N GLY A 374 -18.69 11.12 -17.51
CA GLY A 374 -17.75 11.60 -16.49
C GLY A 374 -17.97 10.93 -15.15
N ARG A 375 -18.57 9.73 -15.13
CA ARG A 375 -18.92 8.99 -13.91
C ARG A 375 -18.26 7.62 -13.91
N PRO A 376 -17.77 7.16 -12.74
CA PRO A 376 -17.25 5.82 -12.60
C PRO A 376 -18.37 4.77 -12.79
N ILE A 377 -18.02 3.62 -13.33
CA ILE A 377 -18.91 2.47 -13.56
C ILE A 377 -18.30 1.25 -12.89
N LEU A 378 -19.03 0.65 -11.95
CA LEU A 378 -18.66 -0.57 -11.23
C LEU A 378 -19.55 -1.74 -11.69
N ILE A 379 -18.91 -2.85 -12.08
CA ILE A 379 -19.54 -4.13 -12.38
C ILE A 379 -18.97 -5.14 -11.39
N ALA A 380 -19.63 -5.27 -10.24
CA ALA A 380 -19.17 -6.11 -9.13
C ALA A 380 -19.04 -7.59 -9.54
N HIS A 381 -19.98 -8.10 -10.33
CA HIS A 381 -19.98 -9.45 -10.87
C HIS A 381 -20.27 -9.40 -12.37
N THR A 382 -19.34 -9.85 -13.21
CA THR A 382 -19.49 -9.84 -14.67
C THR A 382 -20.15 -11.12 -15.16
N ASP A 383 -21.12 -11.00 -16.07
CA ASP A 383 -21.59 -12.08 -16.92
C ASP A 383 -21.01 -12.01 -18.35
N GLY A 384 -21.43 -12.93 -19.23
CA GLY A 384 -20.96 -12.95 -20.62
C GLY A 384 -21.35 -11.72 -21.45
N ASN A 385 -22.49 -11.10 -21.15
CA ASN A 385 -22.95 -9.88 -21.82
C ASN A 385 -22.18 -8.65 -21.30
N ASP A 386 -21.86 -8.63 -20.01
CA ASP A 386 -21.01 -7.59 -19.41
C ASP A 386 -19.60 -7.59 -20.02
N LEU A 387 -18.98 -8.77 -20.17
CA LEU A 387 -17.66 -8.88 -20.79
C LEU A 387 -17.64 -8.38 -22.24
N SER A 388 -18.70 -8.62 -23.01
CA SER A 388 -18.88 -8.03 -24.34
C SER A 388 -19.00 -6.50 -24.29
N SER A 389 -19.65 -5.93 -23.28
CA SER A 389 -19.76 -4.47 -23.12
C SER A 389 -18.47 -3.80 -22.63
N ILE A 390 -17.64 -4.54 -21.89
CA ILE A 390 -16.33 -4.09 -21.37
C ILE A 390 -15.29 -4.09 -22.48
N ALA A 391 -15.22 -5.18 -23.24
CA ALA A 391 -14.22 -5.38 -24.27
C ALA A 391 -14.46 -4.52 -25.51
N ARG A 392 -13.39 -4.22 -26.25
CA ARG A 392 -13.48 -3.50 -27.54
C ARG A 392 -14.20 -4.29 -28.63
N ASP A 393 -14.04 -5.61 -28.64
CA ASP A 393 -14.63 -6.53 -29.61
C ASP A 393 -14.87 -7.93 -29.01
N ASP A 394 -15.53 -8.82 -29.77
CA ASP A 394 -15.87 -10.18 -29.33
C ASP A 394 -14.63 -11.04 -29.02
N ARG A 395 -13.50 -10.78 -29.71
CA ARG A 395 -12.25 -11.49 -29.46
C ARG A 395 -11.68 -11.10 -28.10
N ALA A 396 -11.65 -9.82 -27.78
CA ALA A 396 -11.23 -9.31 -26.49
C ALA A 396 -12.15 -9.80 -25.35
N ALA A 397 -13.48 -9.84 -25.58
CA ALA A 397 -14.43 -10.40 -24.61
C ALA A 397 -14.13 -11.87 -24.29
N THR A 398 -13.80 -12.66 -25.33
CA THR A 398 -13.42 -14.07 -25.17
C THR A 398 -12.13 -14.24 -24.35
N LEU A 399 -11.15 -13.34 -24.53
CA LEU A 399 -9.90 -13.37 -23.77
C LEU A 399 -10.12 -13.05 -22.28
N LEU A 400 -10.96 -12.05 -21.97
CA LEU A 400 -11.34 -11.72 -20.60
C LEU A 400 -12.06 -12.89 -19.92
N ALA A 401 -13.01 -13.52 -20.62
CA ALA A 401 -13.74 -14.68 -20.12
C ALA A 401 -12.81 -15.87 -19.82
N ARG A 402 -11.87 -16.17 -20.72
CA ARG A 402 -10.88 -17.25 -20.52
C ARG A 402 -9.93 -16.97 -19.36
N ALA A 403 -9.60 -15.72 -19.12
CA ALA A 403 -8.78 -15.32 -17.98
C ALA A 403 -9.54 -15.35 -16.64
N GLY A 404 -10.86 -15.56 -16.66
CA GLY A 404 -11.69 -15.61 -15.47
C GLY A 404 -11.97 -14.24 -14.86
N VAL A 405 -11.96 -13.17 -15.66
CA VAL A 405 -12.38 -11.84 -15.19
C VAL A 405 -13.82 -11.93 -14.68
N HIS A 406 -14.00 -11.60 -13.40
CA HIS A 406 -15.30 -11.70 -12.71
C HIS A 406 -15.77 -10.37 -12.11
N SER A 407 -14.90 -9.35 -12.07
CA SER A 407 -15.23 -8.03 -11.55
C SER A 407 -14.46 -6.95 -12.32
N TYR A 408 -15.13 -5.84 -12.65
CA TYR A 408 -14.56 -4.77 -13.47
C TYR A 408 -15.01 -3.39 -12.99
N MET A 409 -14.14 -2.39 -13.14
CA MET A 409 -14.45 -1.00 -12.88
C MET A 409 -13.78 -0.10 -13.93
N ALA A 410 -14.54 0.88 -14.43
CA ALA A 410 -14.05 1.95 -15.28
C ALA A 410 -14.19 3.28 -14.56
N VAL A 411 -13.09 4.00 -14.42
CA VAL A 411 -13.03 5.27 -13.67
C VAL A 411 -12.55 6.38 -14.61
N PRO A 412 -13.26 7.51 -14.72
CA PRO A 412 -12.88 8.57 -15.65
C PRO A 412 -11.65 9.33 -15.14
N LEU A 413 -10.68 9.57 -16.04
CA LEU A 413 -9.54 10.44 -15.78
C LEU A 413 -9.97 11.89 -15.99
N THR A 414 -10.43 12.57 -14.95
CA THR A 414 -10.99 13.93 -15.05
C THR A 414 -10.06 14.95 -14.41
N ALA A 415 -9.67 15.98 -15.16
CA ALA A 415 -8.87 17.09 -14.68
C ALA A 415 -9.52 18.43 -15.08
N ARG A 416 -9.61 19.37 -14.13
CA ARG A 416 -10.11 20.74 -14.36
C ARG A 416 -11.45 20.82 -15.10
N GLY A 417 -12.35 19.85 -14.86
CA GLY A 417 -13.67 19.78 -15.48
C GLY A 417 -13.72 19.13 -16.87
N ALA A 418 -12.58 18.65 -17.40
CA ALA A 418 -12.49 17.91 -18.66
C ALA A 418 -12.16 16.43 -18.40
N VAL A 419 -12.82 15.53 -19.14
CA VAL A 419 -12.50 14.10 -19.11
C VAL A 419 -11.42 13.81 -20.14
N LEU A 420 -10.27 13.34 -19.67
CA LEU A 420 -9.11 13.04 -20.50
C LEU A 420 -9.14 11.62 -21.05
N GLY A 421 -9.81 10.70 -20.37
CA GLY A 421 -9.69 9.27 -20.61
C GLY A 421 -10.37 8.44 -19.53
N PHE A 422 -10.01 7.16 -19.44
CA PHE A 422 -10.45 6.29 -18.36
C PHE A 422 -9.33 5.35 -17.87
N LEU A 423 -9.51 4.90 -16.63
CA LEU A 423 -8.77 3.84 -15.97
C LEU A 423 -9.69 2.61 -15.88
N GLY A 424 -9.35 1.56 -16.59
CA GLY A 424 -10.03 0.26 -16.52
C GLY A 424 -9.29 -0.69 -15.60
N LEU A 425 -9.95 -1.27 -14.61
CA LEU A 425 -9.37 -2.23 -13.67
C LEU A 425 -10.22 -3.51 -13.65
N SER A 426 -9.57 -4.64 -13.49
CA SER A 426 -10.24 -5.94 -13.44
C SER A 426 -9.66 -6.87 -12.39
N ARG A 427 -10.51 -7.71 -11.80
CA ARG A 427 -10.14 -8.84 -10.94
C ARG A 427 -10.55 -10.15 -11.60
N ALA A 428 -9.67 -11.14 -11.47
CA ALA A 428 -9.80 -12.47 -12.04
C ALA A 428 -9.31 -13.56 -11.07
N ARG A 429 -8.15 -13.37 -10.42
CA ARG A 429 -7.62 -14.31 -9.41
C ARG A 429 -7.99 -13.93 -7.99
N ASP A 430 -8.07 -12.64 -7.65
CA ASP A 430 -8.61 -12.25 -6.34
C ASP A 430 -10.10 -12.63 -6.31
N PRO A 431 -10.54 -13.51 -5.40
CA PRO A 431 -11.93 -13.95 -5.36
C PRO A 431 -12.91 -12.86 -4.91
N ARG A 432 -12.42 -11.74 -4.36
CA ARG A 432 -13.27 -10.64 -3.88
C ARG A 432 -13.63 -9.71 -5.04
N PRO A 433 -14.92 -9.48 -5.31
CA PRO A 433 -15.34 -8.47 -6.29
C PRO A 433 -14.93 -7.07 -5.82
N PHE A 434 -14.85 -6.11 -6.75
CA PHE A 434 -14.74 -4.70 -6.38
C PHE A 434 -16.03 -4.22 -5.70
N ASP A 435 -15.87 -3.35 -4.70
CA ASP A 435 -16.97 -2.68 -3.99
C ASP A 435 -16.92 -1.14 -4.16
N GLU A 436 -17.84 -0.44 -3.49
CA GLU A 436 -17.92 1.03 -3.53
C GLU A 436 -16.71 1.71 -2.86
N ASP A 437 -16.09 1.07 -1.86
CA ASP A 437 -14.89 1.60 -1.22
C ASP A 437 -13.69 1.51 -2.17
N ASP A 438 -13.55 0.39 -2.88
CA ASP A 438 -12.58 0.22 -3.96
C ASP A 438 -12.78 1.29 -5.04
N LEU A 439 -14.04 1.55 -5.43
CA LEU A 439 -14.37 2.58 -6.42
C LEU A 439 -13.90 3.98 -5.98
N ALA A 440 -14.08 4.33 -4.70
CA ALA A 440 -13.63 5.60 -4.15
C ALA A 440 -12.10 5.77 -4.21
N ILE A 441 -11.34 4.71 -3.90
CA ILE A 441 -9.88 4.73 -3.94
C ILE A 441 -9.38 4.90 -5.37
N ALA A 442 -9.92 4.11 -6.32
CA ALA A 442 -9.54 4.23 -7.71
C ALA A 442 -9.90 5.60 -8.29
N THR A 443 -11.00 6.20 -7.83
CA THR A 443 -11.39 7.57 -8.21
C THR A 443 -10.36 8.60 -7.75
N GLU A 444 -9.84 8.49 -6.53
CA GLU A 444 -8.76 9.38 -6.05
C GLU A 444 -7.46 9.19 -6.85
N LEU A 445 -7.06 7.94 -7.11
CA LEU A 445 -5.87 7.65 -7.91
C LEU A 445 -6.01 8.16 -9.36
N ALA A 446 -7.18 7.93 -9.96
CA ALA A 446 -7.51 8.41 -11.31
C ALA A 446 -7.53 9.94 -11.38
N PHE A 447 -8.08 10.62 -10.37
CA PHE A 447 -8.10 12.08 -10.29
C PHE A 447 -6.68 12.65 -10.26
N ARG A 448 -5.79 12.09 -9.43
CA ARG A 448 -4.38 12.51 -9.37
C ARG A 448 -3.65 12.29 -10.68
N ALA A 449 -3.77 11.09 -11.24
CA ALA A 449 -3.15 10.78 -12.52
C ALA A 449 -3.67 11.70 -13.64
N ALA A 450 -4.98 12.00 -13.66
CA ALA A 450 -5.55 12.92 -14.63
C ALA A 450 -4.95 14.32 -14.53
N VAL A 451 -4.77 14.86 -13.32
CA VAL A 451 -4.11 16.17 -13.13
C VAL A 451 -2.67 16.15 -13.65
N CYS A 452 -1.91 15.09 -13.36
CA CYS A 452 -0.53 14.97 -13.83
C CYS A 452 -0.45 14.79 -15.36
N ILE A 453 -1.36 14.00 -15.94
CA ILE A 453 -1.49 13.84 -17.40
C ILE A 453 -1.84 15.18 -18.07
N ASP A 454 -2.79 15.95 -17.54
CA ASP A 454 -3.15 17.26 -18.08
C ASP A 454 -1.98 18.25 -18.03
N ASN A 455 -1.22 18.23 -16.92
CA ASN A 455 -0.02 19.06 -16.77
C ASN A 455 1.07 18.66 -17.78
N ALA A 456 1.37 17.35 -17.90
CA ALA A 456 2.35 16.83 -18.85
C ALA A 456 1.98 17.19 -20.29
N ARG A 457 0.70 17.00 -20.66
CA ARG A 457 0.17 17.40 -21.95
C ARG A 457 0.34 18.89 -22.22
N THR A 458 -0.09 19.74 -21.28
CA THR A 458 -0.02 21.20 -21.45
C THR A 458 1.43 21.64 -21.64
N HIS A 459 2.34 21.08 -20.84
CA HIS A 459 3.77 21.35 -20.95
C HIS A 459 4.33 20.94 -22.32
N GLN A 460 3.95 19.76 -22.82
CA GLN A 460 4.37 19.28 -24.14
C GLN A 460 3.82 20.16 -25.27
N SER A 461 2.53 20.54 -25.22
CA SER A 461 1.91 21.43 -26.22
C SER A 461 2.61 22.78 -26.28
N VAL A 462 2.86 23.42 -25.13
CA VAL A 462 3.59 24.70 -25.06
C VAL A 462 5.00 24.57 -25.63
N ARG A 463 5.73 23.50 -25.26
CA ARG A 463 7.09 23.26 -25.77
C ARG A 463 7.09 23.06 -27.28
N THR A 464 6.21 22.21 -27.81
CA THR A 464 6.14 21.95 -29.26
C THR A 464 5.73 23.20 -30.03
N ALA A 465 4.83 24.03 -29.50
CA ALA A 465 4.45 25.30 -30.10
C ALA A 465 5.65 26.27 -30.14
N ALA A 466 6.40 26.39 -29.04
CA ALA A 466 7.61 27.23 -28.98
C ALA A 466 8.69 26.77 -29.96
N GLU A 467 8.99 25.47 -30.00
CA GLU A 467 9.97 24.88 -30.94
C GLU A 467 9.52 25.07 -32.41
N THR A 468 8.23 24.93 -32.70
CA THR A 468 7.68 25.13 -34.05
C THR A 468 7.77 26.59 -34.48
N LEU A 469 7.40 27.52 -33.59
CA LEU A 469 7.54 28.95 -33.83
C LEU A 469 9.01 29.31 -34.08
N GLN A 470 9.92 28.85 -33.22
CA GLN A 470 11.35 29.12 -33.36
C GLN A 470 11.91 28.58 -34.68
N ARG A 471 11.61 27.33 -35.06
CA ARG A 471 12.02 26.78 -36.37
C ARG A 471 11.50 27.59 -37.54
N SER A 472 10.26 28.09 -37.47
CA SER A 472 9.69 28.94 -38.51
C SER A 472 10.36 30.31 -38.62
N LEU A 473 10.99 30.78 -37.54
CA LEU A 473 11.69 32.06 -37.48
C LEU A 473 13.16 31.98 -37.92
N LEU A 474 13.73 30.78 -38.06
CA LEU A 474 15.09 30.60 -38.59
C LEU A 474 15.11 30.59 -40.13
N PRO A 475 16.18 31.10 -40.79
CA PRO A 475 16.22 31.13 -42.24
C PRO A 475 16.58 29.78 -42.87
N ASP A 476 15.96 29.49 -44.01
CA ASP A 476 16.52 28.63 -45.05
C ASP A 476 17.34 29.51 -46.01
N HIS A 477 18.65 29.30 -46.09
CA HIS A 477 19.52 30.07 -47.00
C HIS A 477 19.49 29.46 -48.41
N PRO A 478 19.56 30.28 -49.48
CA PRO A 478 19.58 29.79 -50.84
C PRO A 478 20.82 28.92 -51.10
N SER A 479 20.65 27.80 -51.79
CA SER A 479 21.70 26.81 -52.06
C SER A 479 22.79 27.28 -53.04
N ARG A 480 22.62 28.46 -53.66
CA ARG A 480 23.59 29.07 -54.58
C ARG A 480 23.73 30.56 -54.30
N LEU A 481 24.91 30.97 -53.85
CA LEU A 481 25.31 32.35 -53.67
C LEU A 481 26.51 32.65 -54.59
N PRO A 482 26.40 33.58 -55.55
CA PRO A 482 27.53 33.93 -56.41
C PRO A 482 28.73 34.42 -55.61
N GLY A 483 29.90 33.78 -55.81
CA GLY A 483 31.16 34.20 -55.19
C GLY A 483 31.26 33.99 -53.67
N LEU A 484 30.28 33.34 -53.03
CA LEU A 484 30.23 33.19 -51.58
C LEU A 484 29.81 31.77 -51.18
N GLN A 485 30.58 31.15 -50.29
CA GLN A 485 30.18 29.93 -49.59
C GLN A 485 29.86 30.27 -48.15
N VAL A 486 28.73 29.77 -47.65
CA VAL A 486 28.26 30.10 -46.31
C VAL A 486 27.98 28.82 -45.53
N SER A 487 28.28 28.84 -44.24
CA SER A 487 27.84 27.85 -43.26
C SER A 487 27.32 28.58 -42.03
N SER A 488 26.26 28.06 -41.44
CA SER A 488 25.67 28.64 -40.24
C SER A 488 25.25 27.58 -39.24
N ARG A 489 25.14 28.00 -37.98
CA ARG A 489 24.57 27.23 -36.89
C ARG A 489 23.72 28.14 -36.04
N TYR A 490 22.57 27.62 -35.63
CA TYR A 490 21.75 28.23 -34.61
C TYR A 490 21.56 27.22 -33.48
N VAL A 491 21.91 27.61 -32.27
CA VAL A 491 21.76 26.75 -31.09
C VAL A 491 20.83 27.45 -30.10
N PRO A 492 19.62 26.91 -29.87
CA PRO A 492 18.68 27.56 -28.98
C PRO A 492 19.11 27.50 -27.51
N ALA A 493 18.60 28.43 -26.73
CA ALA A 493 18.59 28.41 -25.27
C ALA A 493 18.00 27.08 -24.75
N GLN A 494 18.63 26.45 -23.76
CA GLN A 494 18.17 25.16 -23.22
C GLN A 494 16.96 25.26 -22.28
N ALA A 495 16.52 26.47 -21.90
CA ALA A 495 15.36 26.63 -21.05
C ALA A 495 14.07 26.38 -21.86
N ALA A 496 13.22 25.47 -21.38
CA ALA A 496 12.01 25.01 -22.08
C ALA A 496 10.97 26.11 -22.43
N TYR A 497 11.21 27.36 -22.00
CA TYR A 497 10.31 28.49 -22.14
C TYR A 497 10.96 29.76 -22.70
N GLU A 498 12.24 29.72 -23.07
CA GLU A 498 12.95 30.88 -23.62
C GLU A 498 13.11 30.68 -25.12
N ILE A 499 12.40 31.49 -25.91
CA ILE A 499 12.63 31.63 -27.35
C ILE A 499 13.65 32.76 -27.51
N GLY A 500 14.69 32.51 -28.30
CA GLY A 500 15.77 33.47 -28.50
C GLY A 500 15.41 34.72 -29.27
N GLY A 501 16.07 35.81 -28.89
CA GLY A 501 16.13 37.08 -29.62
C GLY A 501 17.12 37.06 -30.79
N ASP A 502 18.07 36.11 -30.78
CA ASP A 502 19.08 35.94 -31.82
C ASP A 502 18.51 35.59 -33.19
N TRP A 503 19.04 36.24 -34.23
CA TRP A 503 18.83 35.83 -35.61
C TRP A 503 20.07 36.07 -36.46
N TYR A 504 20.08 35.38 -37.60
CA TYR A 504 20.99 35.68 -38.69
C TYR A 504 20.21 35.55 -40.00
N ASP A 505 20.72 36.12 -41.09
CA ASP A 505 20.14 35.95 -42.42
C ASP A 505 21.19 36.07 -43.51
N VAL A 506 20.94 35.43 -44.66
CA VAL A 506 21.78 35.54 -45.87
C VAL A 506 20.88 35.85 -47.05
N LEU A 507 20.91 37.11 -47.45
CA LEU A 507 19.93 37.68 -48.37
C LEU A 507 20.62 38.01 -49.71
N PRO A 508 20.15 37.47 -50.85
CA PRO A 508 20.64 37.89 -52.15
C PRO A 508 20.23 39.35 -52.42
N LEU A 509 21.18 40.15 -52.88
CA LEU A 509 20.98 41.56 -53.26
C LEU A 509 21.06 41.71 -54.79
N ALA A 510 20.78 42.91 -55.28
CA ALA A 510 20.95 43.21 -56.71
C ALA A 510 22.42 43.11 -57.14
N GLY A 511 22.66 42.67 -58.38
CA GLY A 511 24.01 42.64 -58.97
C GLY A 511 24.96 41.60 -58.37
N ASP A 512 24.46 40.40 -58.10
CA ASP A 512 25.19 39.26 -57.51
C ASP A 512 25.73 39.48 -56.09
N LYS A 513 25.44 40.64 -55.49
CA LYS A 513 25.79 40.96 -54.10
C LYS A 513 25.02 40.05 -53.12
N THR A 514 25.57 39.85 -51.94
CA THR A 514 24.92 39.08 -50.85
C THR A 514 25.04 39.85 -49.53
N ALA A 515 23.92 40.02 -48.82
CA ALA A 515 23.94 40.53 -47.45
C ALA A 515 24.06 39.38 -46.45
N LEU A 516 24.93 39.56 -45.47
CA LEU A 516 25.09 38.73 -44.28
C LEU A 516 24.63 39.55 -43.10
N VAL A 517 23.68 39.03 -42.33
CA VAL A 517 23.09 39.71 -41.18
C VAL A 517 23.23 38.82 -39.97
N VAL A 518 23.59 39.42 -38.84
CA VAL A 518 23.43 38.83 -37.52
C VAL A 518 22.85 39.90 -36.60
N GLY A 519 22.01 39.51 -35.65
CA GLY A 519 21.52 40.42 -34.64
C GLY A 519 20.94 39.67 -33.46
N ASP A 520 20.72 40.44 -32.40
CA ASP A 520 20.14 39.97 -31.16
C ASP A 520 19.17 41.01 -30.61
N VAL A 521 17.99 40.56 -30.16
CA VAL A 521 17.01 41.38 -29.48
C VAL A 521 17.15 41.17 -27.98
N MET A 522 17.40 42.27 -27.26
CA MET A 522 17.55 42.24 -25.81
C MET A 522 16.31 41.64 -25.12
N GLY A 523 16.53 40.58 -24.36
CA GLY A 523 15.50 39.85 -23.61
C GLY A 523 15.25 38.45 -24.17
N SER A 524 14.42 37.68 -23.49
CA SER A 524 14.08 36.31 -23.87
C SER A 524 12.57 36.07 -23.86
N GLY A 525 12.10 35.07 -24.61
CA GLY A 525 10.69 34.66 -24.64
C GLY A 525 9.92 35.12 -25.87
N ILE A 526 8.60 34.93 -25.83
CA ILE A 526 7.71 35.08 -26.99
C ILE A 526 7.74 36.51 -27.57
N ASP A 527 7.78 37.53 -26.71
CA ASP A 527 7.76 38.92 -27.17
C ASP A 527 9.08 39.35 -27.83
N ALA A 528 10.23 38.87 -27.31
CA ALA A 528 11.54 39.07 -27.93
C ALA A 528 11.62 38.39 -29.30
N ALA A 529 11.11 37.15 -29.40
CA ALA A 529 11.00 36.42 -30.66
C ALA A 529 10.09 37.12 -31.68
N ALA A 530 9.00 37.75 -31.23
CA ALA A 530 8.11 38.53 -32.08
C ALA A 530 8.77 39.84 -32.57
N ALA A 531 9.57 40.51 -31.74
CA ALA A 531 10.39 41.65 -32.14
C ALA A 531 11.46 41.21 -33.17
N MET A 532 12.18 40.12 -32.89
CA MET A 532 13.17 39.53 -33.82
C MET A 532 12.54 39.20 -35.18
N GLY A 533 11.39 38.51 -35.21
CA GLY A 533 10.69 38.18 -36.46
C GLY A 533 10.29 39.42 -37.29
N ARG A 534 9.90 40.51 -36.62
CA ARG A 534 9.62 41.80 -37.28
C ARG A 534 10.88 42.43 -37.84
N LEU A 535 11.97 42.50 -37.07
CA LEU A 535 13.25 43.06 -37.51
C LEU A 535 13.85 42.26 -38.66
N ARG A 536 13.80 40.93 -38.59
CA ARG A 536 14.25 40.05 -39.66
C ARG A 536 13.45 40.29 -40.95
N THR A 537 12.12 40.31 -40.86
CA THR A 537 11.26 40.59 -42.03
C THR A 537 11.54 41.97 -42.63
N ALA A 538 11.72 42.99 -41.78
CA ALA A 538 12.07 44.33 -42.21
C ALA A 538 13.45 44.37 -42.88
N THR A 539 14.43 43.65 -42.32
CA THR A 539 15.77 43.52 -42.89
C THR A 539 15.71 42.94 -44.30
N ALA A 540 14.98 41.83 -44.49
CA ALA A 540 14.78 41.22 -45.80
C ALA A 540 14.10 42.18 -46.79
N ALA A 541 13.08 42.93 -46.34
CA ALA A 541 12.41 43.93 -47.17
C ALA A 541 13.34 45.06 -47.60
N PHE A 542 14.12 45.63 -46.67
CA PHE A 542 15.06 46.71 -46.98
C PHE A 542 16.27 46.25 -47.80
N ALA A 543 16.75 45.03 -47.58
CA ALA A 543 17.79 44.41 -48.40
C ALA A 543 17.34 44.29 -49.86
N SER A 544 16.07 43.93 -50.11
CA SER A 544 15.53 43.83 -51.48
C SER A 544 15.50 45.16 -52.25
N LEU A 545 15.57 46.29 -51.55
CA LEU A 545 15.65 47.63 -52.12
C LEU A 545 17.10 48.07 -52.46
N ASP A 546 18.08 47.19 -52.24
CA ASP A 546 19.51 47.43 -52.47
C ASP A 546 20.05 48.70 -51.79
N LEU A 547 19.56 48.98 -50.57
CA LEU A 547 20.01 50.11 -49.76
C LEU A 547 21.43 49.90 -49.24
N GLU A 548 22.17 51.00 -49.04
CA GLU A 548 23.47 50.95 -48.36
C GLU A 548 23.32 50.43 -46.91
N PRO A 549 24.27 49.65 -46.37
CA PRO A 549 24.19 49.04 -45.03
C PRO A 549 23.77 49.99 -43.91
N ALA A 550 24.37 51.19 -43.85
CA ALA A 550 24.01 52.20 -42.85
C ALA A 550 22.54 52.62 -42.94
N ARG A 551 22.00 52.71 -44.16
CA ARG A 551 20.61 53.11 -44.39
C ARG A 551 19.63 52.00 -44.04
N VAL A 552 20.01 50.73 -44.20
CA VAL A 552 19.23 49.60 -43.67
C VAL A 552 19.12 49.70 -42.16
N LEU A 553 20.24 49.89 -41.45
CA LEU A 553 20.23 50.02 -39.98
C LEU A 553 19.41 51.21 -39.50
N GLU A 554 19.43 52.35 -40.20
CA GLU A 554 18.57 53.50 -39.85
C GLU A 554 17.07 53.18 -39.98
N GLN A 555 16.67 52.43 -41.01
CA GLN A 555 15.27 52.03 -41.15
C GLN A 555 14.87 51.02 -40.07
N LEU A 556 15.77 50.09 -39.72
CA LEU A 556 15.56 49.16 -38.62
C LEU A 556 15.46 49.89 -37.27
N ASP A 557 16.32 50.88 -37.02
CA ASP A 557 16.28 51.71 -35.80
C ASP A 557 14.96 52.46 -35.66
N SER A 558 14.42 52.98 -36.77
CA SER A 558 13.09 53.61 -36.79
C SER A 558 11.96 52.62 -36.47
N ILE A 559 12.07 51.36 -36.88
CA ILE A 559 11.09 50.32 -36.56
C ILE A 559 11.22 49.93 -35.08
N THR A 560 12.44 49.67 -34.60
CA THR A 560 12.70 49.30 -33.20
C THR A 560 12.26 50.39 -32.24
N SER A 561 12.43 51.67 -32.60
CA SER A 561 11.93 52.81 -31.81
C SER A 561 10.40 52.80 -31.62
N GLY A 562 9.66 52.18 -32.56
CA GLY A 562 8.20 51.98 -32.45
C GLY A 562 7.80 50.71 -31.69
N LEU A 563 8.76 49.83 -31.35
CA LEU A 563 8.57 48.62 -30.54
C LEU A 563 8.91 48.92 -29.07
N GLU A 564 8.19 49.89 -28.47
CA GLU A 564 8.41 50.38 -27.10
C GLU A 564 8.91 49.29 -26.15
N GLN A 565 10.04 49.53 -25.46
CA GLN A 565 10.73 48.66 -24.49
C GLN A 565 11.77 47.66 -25.04
N TYR A 566 11.95 47.51 -26.36
CA TYR A 566 12.98 46.63 -26.92
C TYR A 566 14.16 47.39 -27.53
N ILE A 567 15.35 46.85 -27.31
CA ILE A 567 16.61 47.27 -27.92
C ILE A 567 17.17 46.06 -28.65
N ALA A 568 17.79 46.25 -29.82
CA ALA A 568 18.40 45.16 -30.56
C ALA A 568 19.79 45.54 -31.06
N THR A 569 20.73 44.61 -31.04
CA THR A 569 22.01 44.76 -31.73
C THR A 569 21.90 44.15 -33.13
N CYS A 570 22.56 44.75 -34.12
CA CYS A 570 22.54 44.22 -35.48
C CYS A 570 23.83 44.56 -36.22
N LEU A 571 24.38 43.59 -36.93
CA LEU A 571 25.45 43.80 -37.90
C LEU A 571 24.97 43.41 -39.29
N TYR A 572 25.18 44.32 -40.24
CA TYR A 572 24.78 44.13 -41.64
C TYR A 572 26.01 44.27 -42.55
N ALA A 573 26.31 43.23 -43.30
CA ALA A 573 27.49 43.13 -44.16
C ALA A 573 27.08 42.80 -45.61
N ALA A 574 27.24 43.74 -46.54
CA ALA A 574 26.96 43.53 -47.96
C ALA A 574 28.25 43.19 -48.72
N TYR A 575 28.36 41.96 -49.20
CA TYR A 575 29.46 41.47 -50.02
C TYR A 575 29.20 41.69 -51.51
N ASP A 576 30.17 42.27 -52.21
CA ASP A 576 30.20 42.41 -53.66
C ASP A 576 31.30 41.51 -54.27
N PRO A 577 30.94 40.43 -54.97
CA PRO A 577 31.91 39.50 -55.55
C PRO A 577 32.68 40.10 -56.74
N HIS A 578 32.15 41.13 -57.41
CA HIS A 578 32.80 41.77 -58.55
C HIS A 578 33.92 42.71 -58.11
N ARG A 579 33.76 43.31 -56.92
CA ARG A 579 34.75 44.21 -56.32
C ARG A 579 35.68 43.51 -55.33
N GLY A 580 35.28 42.34 -54.79
CA GLY A 580 36.01 41.69 -53.70
C GLY A 580 35.99 42.55 -52.44
N GLU A 581 34.88 43.24 -52.18
CA GLU A 581 34.71 44.19 -51.08
C GLU A 581 33.47 43.83 -50.27
N CYS A 582 33.55 43.99 -48.96
CA CYS A 582 32.42 43.88 -48.05
C CYS A 582 32.16 45.24 -47.39
N ARG A 583 30.93 45.76 -47.51
CA ARG A 583 30.49 47.00 -46.85
C ARG A 583 29.74 46.61 -45.58
N ILE A 584 30.25 47.00 -44.42
CA ILE A 584 29.74 46.56 -43.12
C ILE A 584 29.26 47.77 -42.33
N ALA A 585 28.07 47.70 -41.75
CA ALA A 585 27.59 48.64 -40.75
C ALA A 585 27.23 47.87 -39.47
N ASN A 586 27.51 48.49 -38.33
CA ASN A 586 27.30 47.90 -37.01
C ASN A 586 26.37 48.79 -36.16
N ALA A 587 25.32 48.21 -35.59
CA ALA A 587 24.42 48.82 -34.62
C ALA A 587 24.60 48.16 -33.24
N GLY A 588 25.73 48.46 -32.58
CA GLY A 588 26.00 48.00 -31.22
C GLY A 588 26.25 46.49 -31.07
N HIS A 589 26.44 45.77 -32.16
CA HIS A 589 26.75 44.33 -32.16
C HIS A 589 28.24 44.06 -31.96
N LEU A 590 28.59 42.83 -31.60
CA LEU A 590 29.98 42.42 -31.42
C LEU A 590 30.76 42.46 -32.75
N PRO A 591 32.07 42.80 -32.71
CA PRO A 591 32.86 42.94 -33.93
C PRO A 591 33.08 41.57 -34.60
N PRO A 592 32.88 41.48 -35.92
CA PRO A 592 33.06 40.23 -36.66
C PRO A 592 34.55 39.91 -36.82
N VAL A 593 34.88 38.63 -36.97
CA VAL A 593 36.28 38.20 -37.19
C VAL A 593 36.56 38.06 -38.68
N LEU A 594 37.61 38.71 -39.17
CA LEU A 594 38.16 38.50 -40.50
C LEU A 594 39.34 37.54 -40.43
N VAL A 595 39.27 36.47 -41.23
CA VAL A 595 40.33 35.47 -41.40
C VAL A 595 40.86 35.57 -42.82
N ARG A 596 42.15 35.88 -42.96
CA ARG A 596 42.85 35.88 -44.25
C ARG A 596 43.87 34.76 -44.30
N SER A 597 44.04 34.18 -45.49
CA SER A 597 45.05 33.12 -45.67
C SER A 597 46.46 33.64 -45.39
N GLY A 598 47.13 33.07 -44.40
CA GLY A 598 48.51 33.42 -44.04
C GLY A 598 48.66 34.60 -43.07
N GLU A 599 47.55 35.22 -42.64
CA GLU A 599 47.51 36.23 -41.58
C GLU A 599 46.83 35.67 -40.33
N ARG A 600 47.09 36.28 -39.18
CA ARG A 600 46.34 35.93 -37.96
C ARG A 600 44.89 36.45 -38.08
N PRO A 601 43.88 35.67 -37.67
CA PRO A 601 42.51 36.15 -37.53
C PRO A 601 42.48 37.44 -36.68
N ARG A 602 41.63 38.39 -37.05
CA ARG A 602 41.48 39.64 -36.31
C ARG A 602 40.04 40.09 -36.26
N LEU A 603 39.66 40.71 -35.14
CA LEU A 603 38.40 41.45 -35.04
C LEU A 603 38.46 42.67 -35.95
N LEU A 604 37.39 42.92 -36.69
CA LEU A 604 37.29 44.13 -37.50
C LEU A 604 37.05 45.35 -36.60
N ASP A 605 37.89 46.36 -36.77
CA ASP A 605 37.74 47.67 -36.13
C ASP A 605 36.69 48.47 -36.90
N LEU A 606 35.45 48.40 -36.41
CA LEU A 606 34.29 49.10 -36.98
C LEU A 606 33.87 50.23 -36.03
N PRO A 607 33.33 51.35 -36.54
CA PRO A 607 32.73 52.37 -35.69
C PRO A 607 31.73 51.74 -34.72
N ALA A 608 31.91 52.01 -33.43
CA ALA A 608 31.00 51.52 -32.40
C ALA A 608 29.63 52.18 -32.60
N GLY A 609 28.71 51.46 -33.26
CA GLY A 609 27.32 51.88 -33.36
C GLY A 609 26.60 51.76 -32.02
N ILE A 610 25.47 52.42 -31.90
CA ILE A 610 24.53 52.23 -30.80
C ILE A 610 23.55 51.09 -31.15
N PRO A 611 23.05 50.34 -30.16
CA PRO A 611 21.96 49.40 -30.40
C PRO A 611 20.72 50.09 -30.99
N LEU A 612 20.02 49.37 -31.86
CA LEU A 612 18.75 49.80 -32.48
C LEU A 612 17.70 50.08 -31.39
N GLY A 613 16.91 51.14 -31.57
CA GLY A 613 15.87 51.57 -30.64
C GLY A 613 16.35 52.54 -29.56
N VAL A 614 17.67 52.74 -29.41
CA VAL A 614 18.24 53.74 -28.50
C VAL A 614 18.22 55.14 -29.15
N GLY A 615 18.50 55.21 -30.45
CA GLY A 615 18.54 56.44 -31.24
C GLY A 615 19.66 57.42 -30.87
N GLY A 616 19.82 58.48 -31.68
CA GLY A 616 20.67 59.64 -31.35
C GLY A 616 22.03 59.73 -32.05
N VAL A 617 22.45 58.73 -32.83
CA VAL A 617 23.71 58.74 -33.60
C VAL A 617 23.49 58.11 -34.98
N PRO A 618 24.01 58.67 -36.09
CA PRO A 618 23.93 58.04 -37.41
C PRO A 618 24.81 56.78 -37.47
N PHE A 619 24.36 55.77 -38.24
CA PHE A 619 25.16 54.59 -38.52
C PHE A 619 26.17 54.86 -39.66
N GLU A 620 27.36 54.29 -39.54
CA GLU A 620 28.42 54.41 -40.55
C GLU A 620 28.71 53.05 -41.20
N ALA A 621 29.01 53.07 -42.49
CA ALA A 621 29.42 51.87 -43.24
C ALA A 621 30.93 51.90 -43.51
N THR A 622 31.62 50.83 -43.15
CA THR A 622 33.04 50.62 -43.40
C THR A 622 33.23 49.67 -44.58
N VAL A 623 34.13 50.01 -45.50
CA VAL A 623 34.50 49.13 -46.62
C VAL A 623 35.72 48.31 -46.22
N VAL A 624 35.60 46.98 -46.35
CA VAL A 624 36.66 46.03 -46.03
C VAL A 624 36.96 45.20 -47.28
N GLU A 625 38.23 45.11 -47.66
CA GLU A 625 38.66 44.19 -48.71
C GLU A 625 38.43 42.74 -48.27
N PHE A 626 37.69 42.00 -49.09
CA PHE A 626 37.27 40.61 -48.86
C PHE A 626 37.55 39.77 -50.11
N GLY A 627 38.81 39.32 -50.19
CA GLY A 627 39.35 38.62 -51.34
C GLY A 627 39.05 37.12 -51.33
N LEU A 628 39.34 36.44 -52.44
CA LEU A 628 39.14 34.99 -52.58
C LEU A 628 39.87 34.22 -51.47
N GLY A 629 39.14 33.35 -50.77
CA GLY A 629 39.63 32.54 -49.65
C GLY A 629 39.48 33.19 -48.28
N ASP A 630 39.21 34.51 -48.21
CA ASP A 630 38.96 35.19 -46.94
C ASP A 630 37.65 34.69 -46.31
N LYS A 631 37.63 34.61 -44.98
CA LYS A 631 36.45 34.23 -44.19
C LYS A 631 36.01 35.37 -43.29
N LEU A 632 34.70 35.61 -43.22
CA LEU A 632 34.07 36.52 -42.29
C LEU A 632 33.22 35.70 -41.32
N VAL A 633 33.47 35.85 -40.02
CA VAL A 633 32.76 35.14 -38.94
C VAL A 633 31.91 36.15 -38.19
N LEU A 634 30.60 35.97 -38.26
CA LEU A 634 29.58 36.74 -37.54
C LEU A 634 28.96 35.84 -36.47
N TYR A 635 28.74 36.37 -35.28
CA TYR A 635 28.29 35.60 -34.14
C TYR A 635 27.57 36.52 -33.15
N THR A 636 26.59 35.97 -32.43
CA THR A 636 25.93 36.65 -31.31
C THR A 636 26.72 36.49 -30.01
N ASP A 637 26.35 37.27 -29.00
CA ASP A 637 27.00 37.27 -27.70
C ASP A 637 26.93 35.91 -27.01
N GLY A 638 25.88 35.10 -27.18
CA GLY A 638 25.78 33.76 -26.59
C GLY A 638 26.91 32.79 -26.99
N LEU A 639 27.71 33.09 -28.04
CA LEU A 639 28.93 32.32 -28.34
C LEU A 639 30.09 32.65 -27.40
N VAL A 640 30.20 33.91 -26.98
CA VAL A 640 31.37 34.44 -26.26
C VAL A 640 31.05 34.87 -24.83
N GLU A 641 29.82 35.22 -24.50
CA GLU A 641 29.39 35.64 -23.18
C GLU A 641 29.35 34.43 -22.23
N THR A 642 30.05 34.56 -21.10
CA THR A 642 29.98 33.60 -20.01
C THR A 642 29.84 34.36 -18.70
N ARG A 643 29.31 33.69 -17.65
CA ARG A 643 29.16 34.32 -16.33
C ARG A 643 30.47 34.65 -15.61
N HIS A 644 31.60 34.11 -16.07
CA HIS A 644 32.86 34.10 -15.32
C HIS A 644 34.02 34.77 -16.05
N ASP A 645 33.95 34.90 -17.37
CA ASP A 645 35.01 35.49 -18.19
C ASP A 645 34.55 36.84 -18.75
N SER A 646 35.47 37.76 -18.96
CA SER A 646 35.15 39.01 -19.66
C SER A 646 34.95 38.78 -21.16
N ILE A 647 34.16 39.64 -21.80
CA ILE A 647 33.92 39.58 -23.25
C ILE A 647 35.26 39.63 -24.02
N ASP A 648 36.20 40.49 -23.62
CA ASP A 648 37.50 40.63 -24.29
C ASP A 648 38.34 39.34 -24.23
N GLU A 649 38.37 38.66 -23.09
CA GLU A 649 39.07 37.37 -22.94
C GLU A 649 38.46 36.31 -23.85
N ARG A 650 37.12 36.28 -23.92
CA ARG A 650 36.38 35.32 -24.73
C ARG A 650 36.51 35.57 -26.23
N LEU A 651 36.55 36.84 -26.64
CA LEU A 651 36.88 37.24 -28.00
C LEU A 651 38.28 36.80 -28.40
N ALA A 652 39.26 36.89 -27.49
CA ALA A 652 40.61 36.38 -27.74
C ALA A 652 40.65 34.85 -27.93
N VAL A 653 39.84 34.11 -27.17
CA VAL A 653 39.68 32.65 -27.34
C VAL A 653 39.04 32.33 -28.70
N LEU A 654 38.01 33.07 -29.12
CA LEU A 654 37.39 32.92 -30.45
C LEU A 654 38.40 33.14 -31.57
N VAL A 655 39.18 34.22 -31.50
CA VAL A 655 40.25 34.53 -32.46
C VAL A 655 41.29 33.40 -32.51
N HIS A 656 41.71 32.89 -31.36
CA HIS A 656 42.67 31.78 -31.29
C HIS A 656 42.11 30.47 -31.87
N ALA A 657 40.83 30.16 -31.63
CA ALA A 657 40.17 28.98 -32.19
C ALA A 657 40.06 29.01 -33.73
N LEU A 658 40.17 30.20 -34.33
CA LEU A 658 40.19 30.43 -35.77
C LEU A 658 41.60 30.37 -36.39
N GLU A 659 42.68 30.26 -35.59
CA GLU A 659 44.07 30.16 -36.09
C GLU A 659 44.41 28.79 -36.72
N VAL A 660 43.57 27.78 -36.51
CA VAL A 660 43.80 26.40 -36.97
C VAL A 660 43.62 26.27 -38.50
N ALA A 661 44.34 25.32 -39.11
CA ALA A 661 44.39 25.08 -40.56
C ALA A 661 43.01 24.99 -41.26
N ASP A 662 43.02 25.30 -42.56
CA ASP A 662 41.85 25.48 -43.41
C ASP A 662 41.01 24.18 -43.52
N CYS A 663 39.98 24.09 -42.67
CA CYS A 663 38.97 23.05 -42.67
C CYS A 663 37.68 23.54 -43.38
N PRO A 664 36.78 22.62 -43.76
CA PRO A 664 35.44 22.98 -44.25
C PRO A 664 34.72 23.93 -43.29
N LEU A 665 33.85 24.79 -43.84
CA LEU A 665 33.13 25.79 -43.02
C LEU A 665 32.22 25.14 -41.97
N GLU A 666 31.61 23.99 -42.29
CA GLU A 666 30.77 23.22 -41.36
C GLU A 666 31.56 22.76 -40.14
N GLU A 667 32.72 22.11 -40.35
CA GLU A 667 33.61 21.66 -39.29
C GLU A 667 34.16 22.84 -38.46
N THR A 668 34.39 23.99 -39.11
CA THR A 668 34.77 25.22 -38.41
C THR A 668 33.65 25.67 -37.47
N CYS A 669 32.39 25.66 -37.92
CA CYS A 669 31.25 26.04 -37.08
C CYS A 669 31.10 25.10 -35.87
N ASP A 670 31.14 23.80 -36.11
CA ASP A 670 30.96 22.79 -35.06
C ASP A 670 32.06 22.88 -34.00
N ARG A 671 33.32 23.09 -34.42
CA ARG A 671 34.45 23.29 -33.50
C ARG A 671 34.33 24.56 -32.68
N LEU A 672 33.88 25.67 -33.27
CA LEU A 672 33.68 26.92 -32.52
C LEU A 672 32.58 26.74 -31.47
N LEU A 673 31.49 26.08 -31.81
CA LEU A 673 30.42 25.79 -30.85
C LEU A 673 30.89 24.88 -29.72
N GLU A 674 31.60 23.79 -30.03
CA GLU A 674 32.10 22.86 -29.00
C GLU A 674 33.17 23.49 -28.10
N GLY A 675 34.04 24.35 -28.67
CA GLY A 675 35.16 24.94 -27.94
C GLY A 675 34.80 26.17 -27.12
N LEU A 676 33.81 26.95 -27.56
CA LEU A 676 33.44 28.21 -26.90
C LEU A 676 32.21 28.05 -26.01
N ARG A 677 31.16 27.34 -26.46
CA ARG A 677 29.90 27.29 -25.71
C ARG A 677 30.01 26.42 -24.46
N HIS A 678 29.66 26.93 -23.29
CA HIS A 678 29.59 26.09 -22.09
C HIS A 678 28.26 25.31 -22.09
N PRO A 679 28.24 24.01 -21.70
CA PRO A 679 27.00 23.20 -21.65
C PRO A 679 25.89 23.70 -20.71
N ARG A 680 26.11 24.81 -19.98
CA ARG A 680 25.18 25.41 -19.02
C ARG A 680 24.77 26.84 -19.40
N ASP A 681 25.27 27.35 -20.51
CA ASP A 681 24.92 28.70 -20.97
C ASP A 681 23.47 28.72 -21.43
N ARG A 682 22.80 29.83 -21.10
CA ARG A 682 21.35 29.97 -21.24
C ARG A 682 20.94 30.72 -22.50
N ASP A 683 21.86 31.41 -23.15
CA ASP A 683 21.54 32.23 -24.30
C ASP A 683 21.61 31.44 -25.61
N ASP A 684 20.85 31.95 -26.58
CA ASP A 684 20.87 31.46 -27.95
C ASP A 684 22.20 31.80 -28.61
N VAL A 685 22.52 31.06 -29.67
CA VAL A 685 23.74 31.31 -30.44
C VAL A 685 23.39 31.29 -31.90
N ALA A 686 23.55 32.42 -32.59
CA ALA A 686 23.61 32.47 -34.04
C ALA A 686 25.07 32.62 -34.49
N LEU A 687 25.56 31.67 -35.28
CA LEU A 687 26.90 31.68 -35.86
C LEU A 687 26.79 31.59 -37.39
N LEU A 688 27.44 32.52 -38.08
CA LEU A 688 27.45 32.61 -39.54
C LEU A 688 28.88 32.82 -40.04
N ILE A 689 29.38 31.87 -40.83
CA ILE A 689 30.70 31.93 -41.46
C ILE A 689 30.53 32.00 -42.97
N ALA A 690 31.05 33.06 -43.57
CA ALA A 690 31.06 33.24 -45.02
C ALA A 690 32.50 33.22 -45.54
N ARG A 691 32.74 32.51 -46.65
CA ARG A 691 34.03 32.45 -47.36
C ARG A 691 33.87 32.92 -48.78
N ALA A 692 34.68 33.89 -49.19
CA ALA A 692 34.74 34.31 -50.59
C ALA A 692 35.32 33.18 -51.45
N VAL A 693 34.60 32.79 -52.49
CA VAL A 693 35.00 31.75 -53.44
C VAL A 693 34.91 32.29 -54.85
N ARG A 694 35.53 31.62 -55.83
CA ARG A 694 35.33 32.02 -57.22
C ARG A 694 33.89 31.78 -57.61
N SER A 695 33.24 32.79 -58.20
CA SER A 695 31.95 32.59 -58.86
C SER A 695 32.09 31.48 -59.90
N PRO A 696 31.20 30.47 -59.90
CA PRO A 696 31.27 29.36 -60.84
C PRO A 696 31.06 29.79 -62.30
#